data_AF-A0A1V6PYG1-F1
#
_entry.id   AF-A0A1V6PYG1-F1
#
_cell.length_a   1.000
_cell.length_b   1.000
_cell.length_c   1.000
_cell.angle_alpha   90.00
_cell.angle_beta   90.00
_cell.angle_gamma   90.00
#
_symmetry.space_group_name_H-M   'P 1'
#
loop_
_entity.id
_entity.type
_entity.pdbx_description
1 polymer ?
#
loop_
_entity_poly.entity_id
_entity_poly.type
_entity_poly.pdbx_seq_one_letter_code
_entity_poly.pdbx_strand_id
1 'polypeptide(L)'
;MAIVKARSLVNVSGLGVTNEELRLFAPLGCGIQTGAGAMTTIADVKPNQDVAILGVGGVGQSAIMAAAMRQCRTIIAIDHTRSRLELAKSLGATHTIQTSDPNIDLVAEVLKITGQRGVHVSLDTSGVQKLAKASWDFVRCLGKVLQVGLAKPLDKWDISMADHMNSGKQIIGCVQGDAIPQNYIREMIGWYKAGKLPVEKIVNFYPVEEYHRAFQDMEDGKTIKPILVWNDSCQSKIYIGKLRGASYPLNRCGSSTLMNIARVSDVEELASDIGSTIFTTIAAKMDTQHVIHENQKVPCTKGLAPKDVFPGFDPTPRTFVDEGMKVEYNHPIKARDGVQLRADLYLPEKQPENLKLPTVLVFTPFGKKTPYDISKLPTSQEFDPGYHGVAFSKYLIFEASDPVFWTQNGFAYVAVDSRGSFASEGDFFSFITKSDGRDACDVIEYLGERPWSNGRVGMIGASGLGHIQWHAAANRPRHLAGIMVQDAYVDFYREIACKGGVPHMNFVKLLDTVYAAQGNVEGCSKIDIVRAVEENPHDSKFWDIFRPNIDQITCPLYLITSLADNGVHTPGSIRGYLAAQSTTKYIELHPYLKWEWQLTAESLERQLAFFNKVLNGPDQRAAGAVDFWPPVRLHVTDKHYSGSWRSENEFPIARTQRTKFFLGPNETLLKDSIVDSDSATYDAKTGSVAWQHTFDKPTEITGSSRLHLSLSISEGSDADLFVTLQKFNRDGQVVRFPYHSFVNDGHVAWGWQRSSKRKRADNPYGDEVMHTFLEKDVQPLKPGEKVEVDINIQQAATLFRQGEAIRVVIQGRDFNEYSPNCQVPRAGTGCNAGQHTIFMEGSFVELPIVPFKYA
;
A
#
# COMPACT_ATOMS: atom_id res chain seq x y z
N MET A 1 -10.39 -29.23 6.46
CA MET A 1 -11.40 -28.27 6.95
C MET A 1 -10.93 -26.86 6.61
N ALA A 2 -11.76 -26.06 5.93
CA ALA A 2 -11.49 -24.63 5.74
C ALA A 2 -11.88 -23.87 7.01
N ILE A 3 -11.06 -22.92 7.45
CA ILE A 3 -11.37 -22.12 8.63
C ILE A 3 -11.88 -20.74 8.21
N VAL A 4 -13.09 -20.39 8.64
CA VAL A 4 -13.78 -19.17 8.25
C VAL A 4 -14.29 -18.41 9.49
N LYS A 5 -14.50 -17.09 9.37
CA LYS A 5 -15.13 -16.28 10.43
C LYS A 5 -16.54 -16.80 10.68
N ALA A 6 -16.99 -16.88 11.93
CA ALA A 6 -18.32 -17.39 12.27
C ALA A 6 -19.46 -16.64 11.54
N ARG A 7 -19.30 -15.33 11.32
CA ARG A 7 -20.25 -14.51 10.55
C ARG A 7 -20.38 -14.90 9.07
N SER A 8 -19.38 -15.60 8.53
CA SER A 8 -19.35 -16.12 7.16
C SER A 8 -19.95 -17.53 7.05
N LEU A 9 -20.42 -18.10 8.17
CA LEU A 9 -21.17 -19.35 8.19
C LEU A 9 -22.67 -19.05 8.16
N VAL A 10 -23.40 -19.78 7.31
CA VAL A 10 -24.86 -19.79 7.34
C VAL A 10 -25.31 -21.06 8.03
N ASN A 11 -26.06 -20.90 9.13
CA ASN A 11 -26.63 -22.03 9.82
C ASN A 11 -27.82 -22.60 9.04
N VAL A 12 -27.65 -23.79 8.48
CA VAL A 12 -28.69 -24.54 7.77
C VAL A 12 -29.33 -25.64 8.61
N SER A 13 -29.00 -25.72 9.91
CA SER A 13 -29.66 -26.63 10.84
C SER A 13 -31.17 -26.42 10.83
N GLY A 14 -31.95 -27.50 10.81
CA GLY A 14 -33.41 -27.43 10.76
C GLY A 14 -34.01 -27.26 9.35
N LEU A 15 -33.20 -27.10 8.30
CA LEU A 15 -33.67 -27.08 6.91
C LEU A 15 -33.68 -28.48 6.25
N GLY A 16 -33.29 -29.51 6.99
CA GLY A 16 -33.21 -30.90 6.50
C GLY A 16 -32.23 -31.10 5.35
N VAL A 17 -31.12 -30.35 5.33
CA VAL A 17 -30.10 -30.40 4.28
C VAL A 17 -29.15 -31.57 4.52
N THR A 18 -28.98 -32.43 3.52
CA THR A 18 -28.05 -33.57 3.52
C THR A 18 -26.62 -33.14 3.19
N ASN A 19 -25.63 -34.00 3.50
CA ASN A 19 -24.23 -33.73 3.13
C ASN A 19 -24.01 -33.61 1.61
N GLU A 20 -24.81 -34.31 0.81
CA GLU A 20 -24.76 -34.23 -0.64
C GLU A 20 -25.34 -32.90 -1.14
N GLU A 21 -26.48 -32.48 -0.60
CA GLU A 21 -27.06 -31.16 -0.87
C GLU A 21 -26.13 -30.01 -0.44
N LEU A 22 -25.35 -30.17 0.64
CA LEU A 22 -24.34 -29.17 1.02
C LEU A 22 -23.31 -28.93 -0.09
N ARG A 23 -22.91 -29.99 -0.82
CA ARG A 23 -22.00 -29.85 -1.96
C ARG A 23 -22.67 -29.06 -3.08
N LEU A 24 -23.93 -29.38 -3.38
CA LEU A 24 -24.74 -28.68 -4.37
C LEU A 24 -24.94 -27.20 -4.04
N PHE A 25 -25.05 -26.85 -2.76
CA PHE A 25 -25.30 -25.48 -2.29
C PHE A 25 -24.06 -24.61 -2.10
N ALA A 26 -22.85 -25.14 -2.33
CA ALA A 26 -21.61 -24.38 -2.27
C ALA A 26 -21.62 -23.05 -3.07
N PRO A 27 -22.20 -22.96 -4.28
CA PRO A 27 -22.21 -21.70 -5.06
C PRO A 27 -23.30 -20.70 -4.65
N LEU A 28 -24.14 -20.99 -3.64
CA LEU A 28 -25.26 -20.11 -3.26
C LEU A 28 -24.80 -18.70 -2.84
N GLY A 29 -23.76 -18.56 -2.01
CA GLY A 29 -23.35 -17.28 -1.42
C GLY A 29 -22.58 -16.31 -2.32
N CYS A 30 -22.52 -16.55 -3.63
CA CYS A 30 -21.86 -15.66 -4.58
C CYS A 30 -22.75 -15.45 -5.81
N GLY A 31 -22.44 -16.10 -6.93
CA GLY A 31 -23.10 -15.84 -8.21
C GLY A 31 -24.60 -16.14 -8.21
N ILE A 32 -25.05 -17.19 -7.50
CA ILE A 32 -26.47 -17.55 -7.47
C ILE A 32 -27.28 -16.53 -6.66
N GLN A 33 -26.84 -16.22 -5.44
CA GLN A 33 -27.43 -15.13 -4.64
C GLN A 33 -27.45 -13.81 -5.39
N THR A 34 -26.37 -13.47 -6.10
CA THR A 34 -26.28 -12.19 -6.82
C THR A 34 -27.36 -12.08 -7.88
N GLY A 35 -27.53 -13.11 -8.72
CA GLY A 35 -28.56 -13.10 -9.76
C GLY A 35 -29.98 -13.15 -9.21
N ALA A 36 -30.22 -14.02 -8.22
CA ALA A 36 -31.54 -14.15 -7.60
C ALA A 36 -31.93 -12.87 -6.85
N GLY A 37 -31.04 -12.34 -6.01
CA GLY A 37 -31.26 -11.13 -5.21
C GLY A 37 -31.40 -9.87 -6.07
N ALA A 38 -30.67 -9.77 -7.19
CA ALA A 38 -30.87 -8.70 -8.16
C ALA A 38 -32.34 -8.61 -8.60
N MET A 39 -32.98 -9.75 -8.89
CA MET A 39 -34.38 -9.79 -9.31
C MET A 39 -35.35 -9.68 -8.15
N THR A 40 -35.14 -10.40 -7.05
CA THR A 40 -36.13 -10.48 -5.96
C THR A 40 -36.08 -9.34 -4.96
N THR A 41 -34.92 -8.68 -4.83
CA THR A 41 -34.62 -7.73 -3.74
C THR A 41 -34.40 -6.33 -4.31
N ILE A 42 -33.43 -6.15 -5.20
CA ILE A 42 -33.08 -4.83 -5.75
C ILE A 42 -34.12 -4.35 -6.76
N ALA A 43 -34.34 -5.16 -7.80
CA ALA A 43 -35.35 -4.87 -8.79
C ALA A 43 -36.76 -5.00 -8.20
N ASP A 44 -36.93 -5.97 -7.29
CA ASP A 44 -38.20 -6.39 -6.71
C ASP A 44 -39.24 -6.66 -7.81
N VAL A 45 -38.85 -7.50 -8.77
CA VAL A 45 -39.65 -7.77 -9.97
C VAL A 45 -41.00 -8.36 -9.58
N LYS A 46 -42.04 -7.86 -10.25
CA LYS A 46 -43.43 -8.20 -10.00
C LYS A 46 -43.97 -9.15 -11.08
N PRO A 47 -45.03 -9.92 -10.76
CA PRO A 47 -45.75 -10.68 -11.78
C PRO A 47 -46.13 -9.80 -12.96
N ASN A 48 -46.11 -10.40 -14.16
CA ASN A 48 -46.43 -9.75 -15.43
C ASN A 48 -45.48 -8.64 -15.91
N GLN A 49 -44.33 -8.44 -15.26
CA GLN A 49 -43.28 -7.56 -15.78
C GLN A 49 -42.45 -8.24 -16.86
N ASP A 50 -41.89 -7.42 -17.75
CA ASP A 50 -40.96 -7.84 -18.80
C ASP A 50 -39.52 -7.52 -18.35
N VAL A 51 -38.61 -8.48 -18.45
CA VAL A 51 -37.21 -8.34 -18.01
C VAL A 51 -36.22 -8.83 -19.07
N ALA A 52 -35.04 -8.22 -19.13
CA ALA A 52 -33.93 -8.66 -19.99
C ALA A 52 -32.69 -8.98 -19.13
N ILE A 53 -32.05 -10.11 -19.40
CA ILE A 53 -30.85 -10.57 -18.70
C ILE A 53 -29.73 -10.69 -19.72
N LEU A 54 -28.70 -9.85 -19.59
CA LEU A 54 -27.54 -9.80 -20.48
C LEU A 54 -26.38 -10.57 -19.86
N GLY A 55 -25.88 -11.56 -20.60
CA GLY A 55 -25.01 -12.61 -20.07
C GLY A 55 -25.81 -13.62 -19.27
N VAL A 56 -25.82 -14.89 -19.70
CA VAL A 56 -26.55 -15.98 -19.04
C VAL A 56 -25.60 -17.08 -18.57
N GLY A 57 -24.53 -16.66 -17.89
CA GLY A 57 -23.69 -17.50 -17.03
C GLY A 57 -24.35 -17.77 -15.67
N GLY A 58 -23.58 -18.18 -14.66
CA GLY A 58 -24.15 -18.58 -13.35
C GLY A 58 -25.03 -17.50 -12.67
N VAL A 59 -24.65 -16.23 -12.78
CA VAL A 59 -25.45 -15.10 -12.25
C VAL A 59 -26.73 -14.91 -13.08
N GLY A 60 -26.60 -14.78 -14.40
CA GLY A 60 -27.75 -14.56 -15.29
C GLY A 60 -28.76 -15.71 -15.27
N GLN A 61 -28.33 -16.97 -15.23
CA GLN A 61 -29.23 -18.12 -15.09
C GLN A 61 -30.01 -18.08 -13.77
N SER A 62 -29.36 -17.65 -12.68
CA SER A 62 -30.01 -17.47 -11.37
C SER A 62 -31.03 -16.33 -11.38
N ALA A 63 -30.76 -15.26 -12.12
CA ALA A 63 -31.72 -14.19 -12.35
C ALA A 63 -32.93 -14.67 -13.17
N ILE A 64 -32.72 -15.50 -14.20
CA ILE A 64 -33.80 -16.09 -15.00
C ILE A 64 -34.72 -16.96 -14.13
N MET A 65 -34.14 -17.86 -13.32
CA MET A 65 -34.93 -18.68 -12.40
C MET A 65 -35.72 -17.83 -11.40
N ALA A 66 -35.11 -16.77 -10.86
CA ALA A 66 -35.79 -15.84 -9.95
C ALA A 66 -36.92 -15.04 -10.62
N ALA A 67 -36.72 -14.57 -11.86
CA ALA A 67 -37.76 -13.89 -12.62
C ALA A 67 -38.93 -14.83 -12.96
N ALA A 68 -38.64 -16.08 -13.32
CA ALA A 68 -39.64 -17.11 -13.56
C ALA A 68 -40.42 -17.44 -12.28
N MET A 69 -39.72 -17.58 -11.15
CA MET A 69 -40.32 -17.77 -9.82
C MET A 69 -41.24 -16.60 -9.43
N ARG A 70 -40.90 -15.37 -9.84
CA ARG A 70 -41.72 -14.15 -9.64
C ARG A 70 -42.81 -13.97 -10.70
N GLN A 71 -42.96 -14.90 -11.64
CA GLN A 71 -43.99 -14.90 -12.67
C GLN A 71 -43.91 -13.68 -13.59
N CYS A 72 -42.70 -13.24 -13.94
CA CYS A 72 -42.50 -12.24 -14.99
C CYS A 72 -43.10 -12.76 -16.31
N ARG A 73 -43.78 -11.88 -17.07
CA ARG A 73 -44.46 -12.25 -18.33
C ARG A 73 -43.46 -12.57 -19.44
N THR A 74 -42.45 -11.71 -19.58
CA THR A 74 -41.42 -11.84 -20.62
C THR A 74 -40.07 -11.87 -19.94
N ILE A 75 -39.30 -12.92 -20.18
CA ILE A 75 -37.94 -13.09 -19.66
C ILE A 75 -37.03 -13.31 -20.86
N ILE A 76 -36.28 -12.29 -21.24
CA ILE A 76 -35.42 -12.29 -22.43
C ILE A 76 -33.99 -12.61 -21.99
N ALA A 77 -33.49 -13.78 -22.39
CA ALA A 77 -32.11 -14.21 -22.18
C ALA A 77 -31.22 -13.76 -23.35
N ILE A 78 -30.14 -13.01 -23.07
CA ILE A 78 -29.26 -12.44 -24.09
C ILE A 78 -27.82 -12.92 -23.84
N ASP A 79 -27.25 -13.68 -24.77
CA ASP A 79 -25.88 -14.21 -24.68
C ASP A 79 -25.32 -14.52 -26.08
N HIS A 80 -24.01 -14.71 -26.21
CA HIS A 80 -23.38 -15.13 -27.47
C HIS A 80 -23.36 -16.66 -27.61
N THR A 81 -23.45 -17.39 -26.50
CA THR A 81 -23.33 -18.86 -26.47
C THR A 81 -24.70 -19.52 -26.56
N ARG A 82 -24.95 -20.25 -27.65
CA ARG A 82 -26.24 -20.92 -27.90
C ARG A 82 -26.63 -21.94 -26.82
N SER A 83 -25.70 -22.75 -26.33
CA SER A 83 -26.00 -23.76 -25.28
C SER A 83 -26.52 -23.11 -23.99
N ARG A 84 -25.99 -21.94 -23.62
CA ARG A 84 -26.45 -21.19 -22.44
C ARG A 84 -27.87 -20.64 -22.64
N LEU A 85 -28.22 -20.24 -23.86
CA LEU A 85 -29.57 -19.77 -24.20
C LEU A 85 -30.61 -20.91 -24.18
N GLU A 86 -30.25 -22.10 -24.67
CA GLU A 86 -31.15 -23.26 -24.59
C GLU A 86 -31.37 -23.69 -23.12
N LEU A 87 -30.32 -23.67 -22.30
CA LEU A 87 -30.45 -23.88 -20.87
C LEU A 87 -31.33 -22.81 -20.21
N ALA A 88 -31.14 -21.54 -20.55
CA ALA A 88 -31.97 -20.44 -20.07
C ALA A 88 -33.47 -20.64 -20.35
N LYS A 89 -33.83 -21.13 -21.55
CA LYS A 89 -35.23 -21.51 -21.85
C LYS A 89 -35.75 -22.58 -20.90
N SER A 90 -34.95 -23.62 -20.66
CA SER A 90 -35.33 -24.71 -19.74
C SER A 90 -35.48 -24.26 -18.28
N LEU A 91 -34.92 -23.10 -17.92
CA LEU A 91 -34.96 -22.49 -16.59
C LEU A 91 -36.00 -21.37 -16.45
N GLY A 92 -36.74 -21.06 -17.52
CA GLY A 92 -37.87 -20.13 -17.49
C GLY A 92 -37.74 -18.90 -18.39
N ALA A 93 -36.66 -18.74 -19.16
CA ALA A 93 -36.61 -17.68 -20.17
C ALA A 93 -37.69 -17.93 -21.24
N THR A 94 -38.50 -16.90 -21.54
CA THR A 94 -39.56 -17.01 -22.56
C THR A 94 -39.04 -16.69 -23.96
N HIS A 95 -37.98 -15.88 -24.06
CA HIS A 95 -37.33 -15.51 -25.31
C HIS A 95 -35.81 -15.57 -25.15
N THR A 96 -35.11 -15.78 -26.26
CA THR A 96 -33.64 -15.79 -26.32
C THR A 96 -33.16 -14.96 -27.48
N ILE A 97 -32.12 -14.17 -27.29
CA ILE A 97 -31.44 -13.42 -28.34
C ILE A 97 -29.96 -13.81 -28.34
N GLN A 98 -29.46 -14.25 -29.50
CA GLN A 98 -28.06 -14.63 -29.66
C GLN A 98 -27.26 -13.45 -30.23
N THR A 99 -26.34 -12.88 -29.46
CA THR A 99 -25.59 -11.68 -29.85
C THR A 99 -24.43 -11.93 -30.80
N SER A 100 -24.11 -13.20 -31.08
CA SER A 100 -23.09 -13.58 -32.07
C SER A 100 -23.60 -13.52 -33.52
N ASP A 101 -24.91 -13.32 -33.74
CA ASP A 101 -25.45 -13.07 -35.09
C ASP A 101 -25.05 -11.64 -35.53
N PRO A 102 -24.25 -11.47 -36.59
CA PRO A 102 -23.80 -10.15 -37.02
C PRO A 102 -24.93 -9.23 -37.52
N ASN A 103 -26.12 -9.77 -37.82
CA ASN A 103 -27.25 -9.00 -38.32
C ASN A 103 -28.22 -8.55 -37.21
N ILE A 104 -27.93 -8.88 -35.94
CA ILE A 104 -28.85 -8.59 -34.84
C ILE A 104 -28.74 -7.12 -34.39
N ASP A 105 -29.86 -6.40 -34.48
CA ASP A 105 -30.07 -5.18 -33.72
C ASP A 105 -30.73 -5.56 -32.39
N LEU A 106 -29.92 -5.58 -31.32
CA LEU A 106 -30.37 -5.99 -30.01
C LEU A 106 -31.51 -5.11 -29.48
N VAL A 107 -31.42 -3.79 -29.68
CA VAL A 107 -32.43 -2.85 -29.17
C VAL A 107 -33.74 -3.08 -29.91
N ALA A 108 -33.69 -3.16 -31.24
CA ALA A 108 -34.87 -3.40 -32.05
C ALA A 108 -35.56 -4.74 -31.72
N GLU A 109 -34.80 -5.82 -31.52
CA GLU A 109 -35.38 -7.13 -31.22
C GLU A 109 -36.00 -7.18 -29.81
N VAL A 110 -35.37 -6.57 -28.80
CA VAL A 110 -35.97 -6.45 -27.45
C VAL A 110 -37.25 -5.62 -27.49
N LEU A 111 -37.25 -4.50 -28.22
CA LEU A 111 -38.43 -3.67 -28.38
C LEU A 111 -39.55 -4.43 -29.11
N LYS A 112 -39.25 -5.17 -30.18
CA LYS A 112 -40.20 -6.02 -30.89
C LYS A 112 -40.83 -7.08 -29.98
N ILE A 113 -40.03 -7.81 -29.20
CA ILE A 113 -40.51 -8.82 -28.23
C ILE A 113 -41.44 -8.17 -27.19
N THR A 114 -41.10 -6.97 -26.73
CA THR A 114 -41.87 -6.23 -25.73
C THR A 114 -43.00 -5.38 -26.33
N GLY A 115 -43.33 -5.53 -27.62
CA GLY A 115 -44.38 -4.76 -28.28
C GLY A 115 -44.13 -3.25 -28.25
N GLN A 116 -42.89 -2.85 -28.51
CA GLN A 116 -42.35 -1.48 -28.54
C GLN A 116 -42.36 -0.74 -27.19
N ARG A 117 -42.60 -1.45 -26.08
CA ARG A 117 -42.66 -0.83 -24.75
C ARG A 117 -41.31 -0.75 -24.04
N GLY A 118 -40.40 -1.65 -24.37
CA GLY A 118 -39.18 -1.87 -23.59
C GLY A 118 -39.42 -2.70 -22.32
N VAL A 119 -38.33 -3.15 -21.70
CA VAL A 119 -38.39 -3.96 -20.46
C VAL A 119 -38.49 -3.07 -19.23
N HIS A 120 -39.10 -3.60 -18.17
CA HIS A 120 -39.19 -2.94 -16.86
C HIS A 120 -37.85 -2.96 -16.15
N VAL A 121 -37.12 -4.07 -16.29
CA VAL A 121 -35.84 -4.30 -15.63
C VAL A 121 -34.88 -4.94 -16.63
N SER A 122 -33.69 -4.37 -16.73
CA SER A 122 -32.54 -4.99 -17.38
C SER A 122 -31.50 -5.35 -16.33
N LEU A 123 -30.89 -6.54 -16.44
CA LEU A 123 -29.76 -6.96 -15.61
C LEU A 123 -28.56 -7.28 -16.50
N ASP A 124 -27.50 -6.48 -16.42
CA ASP A 124 -26.23 -6.77 -17.07
C ASP A 124 -25.30 -7.58 -16.15
N THR A 125 -25.02 -8.82 -16.54
CA THR A 125 -24.04 -9.71 -15.93
C THR A 125 -22.88 -10.06 -16.88
N SER A 126 -22.86 -9.49 -18.08
CA SER A 126 -21.87 -9.85 -19.11
C SER A 126 -20.55 -9.09 -18.96
N GLY A 127 -20.59 -7.89 -18.37
CA GLY A 127 -19.42 -7.00 -18.26
C GLY A 127 -19.00 -6.41 -19.62
N VAL A 128 -19.91 -6.39 -20.60
CA VAL A 128 -19.63 -5.90 -21.95
C VAL A 128 -20.28 -4.54 -22.10
N GLN A 129 -19.45 -3.49 -22.19
CA GLN A 129 -19.90 -2.09 -22.23
C GLN A 129 -20.96 -1.82 -23.32
N LYS A 130 -20.86 -2.45 -24.50
CA LYS A 130 -21.85 -2.29 -25.57
C LYS A 130 -23.24 -2.81 -25.18
N LEU A 131 -23.28 -3.92 -24.43
CA LEU A 131 -24.53 -4.52 -23.95
C LEU A 131 -25.14 -3.69 -22.81
N ALA A 132 -24.30 -3.22 -21.88
CA ALA A 132 -24.72 -2.28 -20.84
C ALA A 132 -25.38 -1.04 -21.48
N LYS A 133 -24.69 -0.38 -22.43
CA LYS A 133 -25.22 0.79 -23.14
C LYS A 133 -26.54 0.50 -23.87
N ALA A 134 -26.61 -0.58 -24.64
CA ALA A 134 -27.84 -0.97 -25.33
C ALA A 134 -29.02 -1.21 -24.36
N SER A 135 -28.74 -1.64 -23.13
CA SER A 135 -29.79 -1.85 -22.13
C SER A 135 -30.46 -0.58 -21.63
N TRP A 136 -29.77 0.55 -21.68
CA TRP A 136 -30.37 1.85 -21.45
C TRP A 136 -31.42 2.18 -22.51
N ASP A 137 -31.12 1.84 -23.77
CA ASP A 137 -31.95 2.21 -24.91
C ASP A 137 -33.24 1.41 -24.97
N PHE A 138 -33.22 0.11 -24.63
CA PHE A 138 -34.42 -0.73 -24.64
C PHE A 138 -35.18 -0.79 -23.31
N VAL A 139 -34.65 -0.24 -22.22
CA VAL A 139 -35.41 -0.08 -20.97
C VAL A 139 -36.47 1.00 -21.16
N ARG A 140 -37.67 0.72 -20.65
CA ARG A 140 -38.79 1.67 -20.70
C ARG A 140 -38.58 2.88 -19.77
N CYS A 141 -39.31 3.97 -19.97
CA CYS A 141 -39.33 5.08 -19.01
C CYS A 141 -39.72 4.59 -17.61
N LEU A 142 -39.06 5.13 -16.58
CA LEU A 142 -39.13 4.69 -15.17
C LEU A 142 -38.66 3.25 -14.92
N GLY A 143 -38.02 2.60 -15.90
CA GLY A 143 -37.44 1.27 -15.75
C GLY A 143 -36.06 1.30 -15.09
N LYS A 144 -35.59 0.11 -14.69
CA LYS A 144 -34.32 -0.07 -13.97
C LYS A 144 -33.30 -0.81 -14.82
N VAL A 145 -32.06 -0.33 -14.81
CA VAL A 145 -30.89 -1.04 -15.33
C VAL A 145 -30.01 -1.41 -14.15
N LEU A 146 -29.89 -2.70 -13.88
CA LEU A 146 -29.04 -3.25 -12.83
C LEU A 146 -27.71 -3.68 -13.44
N GLN A 147 -26.61 -3.18 -12.90
CA GLN A 147 -25.27 -3.49 -13.35
C GLN A 147 -24.56 -4.39 -12.34
N VAL A 148 -24.22 -5.60 -12.77
CA VAL A 148 -23.40 -6.58 -12.03
C VAL A 148 -22.08 -6.86 -12.76
N GLY A 149 -22.12 -6.91 -14.09
CA GLY A 149 -20.95 -7.18 -14.92
C GLY A 149 -19.83 -6.16 -14.68
N LEU A 150 -18.63 -6.65 -14.35
CA LEU A 150 -17.45 -5.82 -14.18
C LEU A 150 -16.97 -5.33 -15.55
N ALA A 151 -17.26 -4.05 -15.86
CA ALA A 151 -16.65 -3.37 -17.00
C ALA A 151 -15.15 -3.14 -16.74
N LYS A 152 -14.35 -2.82 -17.77
CA LYS A 152 -12.92 -2.52 -17.55
C LYS A 152 -12.81 -1.26 -16.67
N PRO A 153 -11.77 -1.12 -15.82
CA PRO A 153 -11.66 -0.04 -14.84
C PRO A 153 -11.71 1.42 -15.37
N LEU A 154 -11.74 1.63 -16.69
CA LEU A 154 -11.83 2.94 -17.36
C LEU A 154 -13.00 3.04 -18.35
N ASP A 155 -13.85 2.00 -18.46
CA ASP A 155 -14.99 2.02 -19.37
C ASP A 155 -16.03 3.03 -18.88
N LYS A 156 -16.34 4.04 -19.71
CA LYS A 156 -17.33 5.08 -19.41
C LYS A 156 -18.70 4.77 -19.99
N TRP A 157 -19.75 5.12 -19.27
CA TRP A 157 -21.12 5.12 -19.76
C TRP A 157 -21.64 6.54 -19.85
N ASP A 158 -21.50 7.15 -21.02
CA ASP A 158 -22.02 8.49 -21.29
C ASP A 158 -23.54 8.40 -21.52
N ILE A 159 -24.30 9.09 -20.67
CA ILE A 159 -25.77 9.12 -20.72
C ILE A 159 -26.20 10.56 -20.94
N SER A 160 -27.07 10.79 -21.91
CA SER A 160 -27.64 12.10 -22.14
C SER A 160 -28.40 12.57 -20.90
N MET A 161 -27.99 13.72 -20.34
CA MET A 161 -28.67 14.31 -19.17
C MET A 161 -30.14 14.59 -19.46
N ALA A 162 -30.45 15.03 -20.69
CA ALA A 162 -31.83 15.27 -21.10
C ALA A 162 -32.65 13.98 -21.18
N ASP A 163 -32.08 12.90 -21.75
CA ASP A 163 -32.77 11.61 -21.82
C ASP A 163 -32.95 10.99 -20.42
N HIS A 164 -31.93 11.06 -19.56
CA HIS A 164 -32.03 10.59 -18.19
C HIS A 164 -33.11 11.35 -17.40
N MET A 165 -33.08 12.68 -17.45
CA MET A 165 -34.08 13.52 -16.78
C MET A 165 -35.50 13.24 -17.31
N ASN A 166 -35.68 13.14 -18.64
CA ASN A 166 -37.01 12.98 -19.25
C ASN A 166 -37.58 11.56 -19.09
N SER A 167 -36.73 10.54 -19.14
CA SER A 167 -37.18 9.14 -19.06
C SER A 167 -37.36 8.64 -17.64
N GLY A 168 -36.70 9.27 -16.65
CA GLY A 168 -36.71 8.88 -15.25
C GLY A 168 -36.21 7.45 -15.00
N LYS A 169 -35.42 6.90 -15.94
CA LYS A 169 -34.79 5.58 -15.83
C LYS A 169 -33.76 5.57 -14.70
N GLN A 170 -33.56 4.43 -14.07
CA GLN A 170 -32.63 4.27 -12.94
C GLN A 170 -31.47 3.35 -13.32
N ILE A 171 -30.25 3.73 -12.93
CA ILE A 171 -29.07 2.85 -12.99
C ILE A 171 -28.68 2.47 -11.57
N ILE A 172 -28.57 1.18 -11.32
CA ILE A 172 -28.37 0.63 -9.98
C ILE A 172 -27.21 -0.36 -10.04
N GLY A 173 -26.14 -0.11 -9.29
CA GLY A 173 -25.09 -1.09 -9.07
C GLY A 173 -25.62 -2.22 -8.18
N CYS A 174 -25.29 -3.47 -8.50
CA CYS A 174 -25.76 -4.63 -7.76
C CYS A 174 -24.56 -5.47 -7.28
N VAL A 175 -24.37 -5.55 -5.97
CA VAL A 175 -23.38 -6.43 -5.33
C VAL A 175 -24.13 -7.43 -4.47
N GLN A 176 -23.98 -8.72 -4.73
CA GLN A 176 -24.61 -9.79 -3.92
C GLN A 176 -26.14 -9.69 -3.81
N GLY A 177 -26.79 -8.97 -4.74
CA GLY A 177 -28.24 -8.76 -4.77
C GLY A 177 -28.79 -7.97 -3.57
N ASP A 178 -27.94 -7.18 -2.90
CA ASP A 178 -28.21 -6.45 -1.64
C ASP A 178 -28.82 -7.34 -0.54
N ALA A 179 -28.58 -8.65 -0.65
CA ALA A 179 -29.17 -9.65 0.22
C ALA A 179 -28.29 -9.90 1.45
N ILE A 180 -28.93 -10.10 2.60
CA ILE A 180 -28.26 -10.55 3.83
C ILE A 180 -28.06 -12.08 3.73
N PRO A 181 -26.82 -12.59 3.56
CA PRO A 181 -26.60 -14.00 3.22
C PRO A 181 -27.16 -14.99 4.26
N GLN A 182 -27.13 -14.62 5.55
CA GLN A 182 -27.60 -15.46 6.65
C GLN A 182 -29.09 -15.81 6.52
N ASN A 183 -29.89 -14.92 5.92
CA ASN A 183 -31.31 -15.11 5.70
C ASN A 183 -31.56 -15.64 4.28
N TYR A 184 -30.96 -14.98 3.28
CA TYR A 184 -31.28 -15.22 1.89
C TYR A 184 -30.82 -16.59 1.37
N ILE A 185 -29.69 -17.11 1.85
CA ILE A 185 -29.25 -18.47 1.50
C ILE A 185 -30.24 -19.51 2.02
N ARG A 186 -30.82 -19.29 3.22
CA ARG A 186 -31.83 -20.18 3.78
C ARG A 186 -33.12 -20.15 2.96
N GLU A 187 -33.51 -18.97 2.47
CA GLU A 187 -34.66 -18.81 1.56
C GLU A 187 -34.42 -19.51 0.22
N MET A 188 -33.24 -19.35 -0.39
CA MET A 188 -32.88 -20.02 -1.64
C MET A 188 -32.87 -21.55 -1.50
N ILE A 189 -32.40 -22.09 -0.37
CA ILE A 189 -32.52 -23.53 -0.07
C ILE A 189 -34.00 -23.94 -0.03
N GLY A 190 -34.86 -23.12 0.57
CA GLY A 190 -36.31 -23.33 0.55
C GLY A 190 -36.89 -23.33 -0.88
N TRP A 191 -36.46 -22.42 -1.74
CA TRP A 191 -36.89 -22.37 -3.14
C TRP A 191 -36.42 -23.56 -3.96
N TYR A 192 -35.17 -24.02 -3.74
CA TYR A 192 -34.67 -25.26 -4.33
C TYR A 192 -35.53 -26.45 -3.93
N LYS A 193 -35.81 -26.61 -2.62
CA LYS A 193 -36.65 -27.70 -2.12
C LYS A 193 -38.08 -27.66 -2.63
N ALA A 194 -38.59 -26.45 -2.95
CA ALA A 194 -39.88 -26.26 -3.58
C ALA A 194 -39.86 -26.42 -5.12
N GLY A 195 -38.72 -26.77 -5.72
CA GLY A 195 -38.54 -26.93 -7.17
C GLY A 195 -38.53 -25.61 -7.96
N LYS A 196 -38.41 -24.47 -7.28
CA LYS A 196 -38.48 -23.11 -7.87
C LYS A 196 -37.12 -22.54 -8.25
N LEU A 197 -36.04 -23.07 -7.68
CA LEU A 197 -34.66 -22.68 -7.97
C LEU A 197 -33.82 -23.94 -8.26
N PRO A 198 -33.96 -24.57 -9.44
CA PRO A 198 -33.30 -25.83 -9.78
C PRO A 198 -31.79 -25.64 -10.05
N VAL A 199 -31.00 -25.37 -8.99
CA VAL A 199 -29.56 -25.10 -9.07
C VAL A 199 -28.75 -26.30 -9.59
N GLU A 200 -29.27 -27.51 -9.45
CA GLU A 200 -28.69 -28.75 -9.97
C GLU A 200 -28.53 -28.73 -11.50
N LYS A 201 -29.36 -27.96 -12.20
CA LYS A 201 -29.30 -27.84 -13.67
C LYS A 201 -28.18 -26.94 -14.18
N ILE A 202 -27.58 -26.13 -13.32
CA ILE A 202 -26.51 -25.18 -13.71
C ILE A 202 -25.14 -25.55 -13.13
N VAL A 203 -25.06 -26.60 -12.32
CA VAL A 203 -23.80 -27.05 -11.73
C VAL A 203 -23.35 -28.37 -12.34
N ASN A 204 -22.04 -28.58 -12.38
CA ASN A 204 -21.45 -29.89 -12.62
C ASN A 204 -20.36 -30.13 -11.59
N PHE A 205 -20.25 -31.37 -11.11
CA PHE A 205 -19.24 -31.78 -10.14
C PHE A 205 -17.99 -32.29 -10.85
N TYR A 206 -16.85 -31.85 -10.39
CA TYR A 206 -15.54 -32.29 -10.87
C TYR A 206 -14.70 -32.70 -9.68
N PRO A 207 -13.94 -33.81 -9.76
CA PRO A 207 -12.82 -34.02 -8.85
C PRO A 207 -11.90 -32.80 -8.88
N VAL A 208 -11.38 -32.38 -7.74
CA VAL A 208 -10.50 -31.20 -7.66
C VAL A 208 -9.27 -31.31 -8.55
N GLU A 209 -8.78 -32.52 -8.79
CA GLU A 209 -7.66 -32.83 -9.68
C GLU A 209 -7.98 -32.48 -11.15
N GLU A 210 -9.25 -32.45 -11.52
CA GLU A 210 -9.76 -32.08 -12.85
C GLU A 210 -10.12 -30.59 -12.96
N TYR A 211 -9.57 -29.71 -12.10
CA TYR A 211 -9.90 -28.28 -12.12
C TYR A 211 -9.67 -27.62 -13.49
N HIS A 212 -8.66 -28.05 -14.24
CA HIS A 212 -8.36 -27.56 -15.58
C HIS A 212 -9.49 -27.86 -16.57
N ARG A 213 -10.04 -29.08 -16.53
CA ARG A 213 -11.20 -29.48 -17.32
C ARG A 213 -12.44 -28.70 -16.89
N ALA A 214 -12.62 -28.48 -15.59
CA ALA A 214 -13.72 -27.69 -15.06
C ALA A 214 -13.70 -26.24 -15.58
N PHE A 215 -12.52 -25.61 -15.69
CA PHE A 215 -12.37 -24.29 -16.31
C PHE A 215 -12.63 -24.32 -17.82
N GLN A 216 -12.09 -25.31 -18.53
CA GLN A 216 -12.30 -25.45 -19.98
C GLN A 216 -13.78 -25.66 -20.33
N ASP A 217 -14.48 -26.56 -19.61
CA ASP A 217 -15.91 -26.79 -19.81
C ASP A 217 -16.74 -25.54 -19.48
N MET A 218 -16.27 -24.69 -18.56
CA MET A 218 -16.89 -23.40 -18.25
C MET A 218 -16.74 -22.38 -19.39
N GLU A 219 -15.55 -22.29 -19.98
CA GLU A 219 -15.24 -21.45 -21.14
C GLU A 219 -16.02 -21.88 -22.38
N ASP A 220 -16.02 -23.19 -22.69
CA ASP A 220 -16.76 -23.79 -23.80
C ASP A 220 -18.29 -23.69 -23.63
N GLY A 221 -18.76 -23.32 -22.43
CA GLY A 221 -20.18 -23.26 -22.10
C GLY A 221 -20.84 -24.64 -21.99
N LYS A 222 -20.06 -25.70 -21.78
CA LYS A 222 -20.53 -27.06 -21.44
C LYS A 222 -20.99 -27.12 -19.97
N THR A 223 -20.33 -26.35 -19.11
CA THR A 223 -20.67 -26.20 -17.69
C THR A 223 -20.91 -24.74 -17.37
N ILE A 224 -21.97 -24.42 -16.62
CA ILE A 224 -22.21 -23.04 -16.17
C ILE A 224 -21.48 -22.73 -14.88
N LYS A 225 -21.57 -23.62 -13.88
CA LYS A 225 -20.98 -23.43 -12.56
C LYS A 225 -20.28 -24.72 -12.08
N PRO A 226 -18.97 -24.87 -12.30
CA PRO A 226 -18.26 -26.05 -11.81
C PRO A 226 -18.16 -26.05 -10.28
N ILE A 227 -18.33 -27.22 -9.67
CA ILE A 227 -18.10 -27.48 -8.25
C ILE A 227 -16.96 -28.50 -8.12
N LEU A 228 -15.86 -28.07 -7.51
CA LEU A 228 -14.72 -28.95 -7.24
C LEU A 228 -14.97 -29.74 -5.96
N VAL A 229 -14.88 -31.07 -6.03
CA VAL A 229 -15.12 -32.00 -4.93
C VAL A 229 -13.80 -32.63 -4.51
N TRP A 230 -13.55 -32.67 -3.20
CA TRP A 230 -12.39 -33.32 -2.60
C TRP A 230 -12.75 -34.76 -2.20
N ASN A 231 -11.93 -35.75 -2.57
CA ASN A 231 -12.12 -37.15 -2.16
C ASN A 231 -11.63 -37.42 -0.73
N ASP A 232 -12.23 -38.40 -0.05
CA ASP A 232 -11.92 -38.75 1.36
C ASP A 232 -10.48 -39.25 1.58
N SER A 233 -9.79 -39.72 0.52
CA SER A 233 -8.37 -40.09 0.57
C SER A 233 -7.40 -38.89 0.61
N CYS A 234 -7.90 -37.66 0.39
CA CYS A 234 -7.10 -36.43 0.42
C CYS A 234 -7.12 -35.73 1.79
N GLN A 235 -7.50 -36.43 2.88
CA GLN A 235 -7.53 -35.86 4.23
C GLN A 235 -6.16 -35.53 4.83
N SER A 236 -5.05 -35.91 4.17
CA SER A 236 -3.71 -35.49 4.56
C SER A 236 -3.04 -34.70 3.44
N LYS A 237 -2.70 -33.44 3.74
CA LYS A 237 -1.81 -32.54 2.99
C LYS A 237 -2.40 -31.79 1.79
N ILE A 238 -3.37 -30.90 2.02
CA ILE A 238 -3.57 -29.73 1.13
C ILE A 238 -3.82 -28.48 1.97
N TYR A 239 -2.73 -27.76 2.24
CA TYR A 239 -2.80 -26.31 2.44
C TYR A 239 -3.21 -25.70 1.10
N ILE A 240 -4.22 -24.83 1.08
CA ILE A 240 -4.51 -24.01 -0.11
C ILE A 240 -3.39 -22.98 -0.24
N GLY A 241 -2.25 -23.42 -0.76
CA GLY A 241 -1.28 -22.60 -1.44
C GLY A 241 -1.81 -22.33 -2.85
N LYS A 242 -1.66 -21.08 -3.30
CA LYS A 242 -1.77 -20.61 -4.68
C LYS A 242 -1.78 -21.73 -5.75
N LEU A 243 -2.89 -21.82 -6.49
CA LEU A 243 -2.84 -22.32 -7.87
C LEU A 243 -1.90 -21.40 -8.66
N ARG A 244 -0.68 -21.89 -8.94
CA ARG A 244 0.22 -21.31 -9.95
C ARG A 244 -0.18 -21.87 -11.31
N GLY A 245 -0.25 -21.01 -12.32
CA GLY A 245 -0.26 -21.42 -13.72
C GLY A 245 -1.64 -21.53 -14.39
N ALA A 246 -2.51 -20.53 -14.25
CA ALA A 246 -3.50 -20.20 -15.26
C ALA A 246 -3.94 -18.74 -15.05
N SER A 247 -3.79 -17.91 -16.07
CA SER A 247 -4.12 -16.49 -16.03
C SER A 247 -5.64 -16.30 -16.07
N TYR A 248 -6.33 -16.32 -14.93
CA TYR A 248 -7.72 -15.87 -14.83
C TYR A 248 -7.96 -15.06 -13.53
N PRO A 249 -8.51 -13.83 -13.62
CA PRO A 249 -8.71 -12.98 -12.47
C PRO A 249 -9.97 -13.41 -11.69
N LEU A 250 -9.77 -14.12 -10.59
CA LEU A 250 -10.78 -14.28 -9.54
C LEU A 250 -10.56 -13.19 -8.51
N ASN A 251 -11.36 -12.13 -8.54
CA ASN A 251 -11.40 -11.17 -7.43
C ASN A 251 -12.75 -10.46 -7.27
N ARG A 252 -13.17 -10.42 -6.00
CA ARG A 252 -14.10 -9.48 -5.32
C ARG A 252 -15.60 -9.79 -5.35
N CYS A 253 -16.06 -10.40 -4.25
CA CYS A 253 -17.41 -10.21 -3.72
C CYS A 253 -17.34 -9.22 -2.56
N GLY A 254 -18.12 -8.14 -2.67
CA GLY A 254 -18.05 -6.96 -1.82
C GLY A 254 -18.68 -7.11 -0.44
N SER A 255 -18.32 -6.15 0.42
CA SER A 255 -18.90 -5.86 1.73
C SER A 255 -19.43 -4.43 1.72
N SER A 256 -20.68 -4.22 2.15
CA SER A 256 -21.38 -2.94 2.19
C SER A 256 -21.40 -2.28 3.58
N THR A 257 -21.45 -0.95 3.54
CA THR A 257 -21.41 0.12 4.56
C THR A 257 -22.68 0.25 5.44
N LEU A 258 -22.60 0.98 6.55
CA LEU A 258 -23.73 1.63 7.23
C LEU A 258 -23.42 3.11 7.57
N MET A 259 -24.39 3.99 7.27
CA MET A 259 -24.44 5.45 7.52
C MET A 259 -24.92 5.79 8.95
N ASN A 260 -24.69 7.03 9.39
CA ASN A 260 -25.61 7.80 10.23
C ASN A 260 -25.62 9.30 9.84
N ILE A 261 -26.80 9.92 9.89
CA ILE A 261 -27.14 11.30 9.50
C ILE A 261 -27.38 12.16 10.76
N ALA A 262 -27.03 13.46 10.75
CA ALA A 262 -27.69 14.51 11.55
C ALA A 262 -27.57 15.91 10.89
N ARG A 263 -28.56 16.79 11.16
CA ARG A 263 -28.96 18.00 10.41
C ARG A 263 -28.14 19.29 10.68
N VAL A 264 -28.23 20.18 9.69
CA VAL A 264 -27.74 21.58 9.58
C VAL A 264 -28.68 22.57 10.31
N SER A 265 -28.12 23.64 10.88
CA SER A 265 -28.72 24.99 10.91
C SER A 265 -27.68 26.10 11.26
N ASP A 266 -27.41 26.94 10.25
CA ASP A 266 -27.15 28.40 10.17
C ASP A 266 -26.16 29.15 11.09
N VAL A 267 -25.20 29.88 10.48
CA VAL A 267 -25.04 31.37 10.48
C VAL A 267 -24.10 31.79 9.32
N GLU A 268 -24.48 32.82 8.55
CA GLU A 268 -23.78 33.45 7.41
C GLU A 268 -22.78 34.58 7.78
N GLU A 269 -21.78 34.76 6.88
CA GLU A 269 -21.01 35.94 6.44
C GLU A 269 -20.43 37.02 7.37
N LEU A 270 -19.11 37.32 7.18
CA LEU A 270 -18.65 38.65 6.75
C LEU A 270 -17.27 38.60 6.07
N ALA A 271 -17.08 39.47 5.08
CA ALA A 271 -15.92 39.58 4.20
C ALA A 271 -14.87 40.65 4.61
N SER A 272 -13.71 40.55 3.95
CA SER A 272 -12.78 41.61 3.51
C SER A 272 -11.70 42.19 4.46
N ASP A 273 -10.44 42.01 4.00
CA ASP A 273 -9.50 43.07 3.55
C ASP A 273 -8.26 43.52 4.36
N ILE A 274 -7.16 43.55 3.58
CA ILE A 274 -5.96 44.44 3.55
C ILE A 274 -4.81 44.23 4.54
N GLY A 275 -3.60 44.06 3.97
CA GLY A 275 -2.35 44.52 4.60
C GLY A 275 -1.03 43.95 4.07
N SER A 276 -0.62 44.28 2.84
CA SER A 276 0.80 44.20 2.42
C SER A 276 1.60 45.39 2.97
N THR A 277 2.86 45.22 3.40
CA THR A 277 4.08 45.98 2.98
C THR A 277 5.31 45.71 3.89
N ILE A 278 6.36 45.15 3.28
CA ILE A 278 7.83 45.38 3.40
C ILE A 278 8.42 46.04 4.67
N PHE A 279 9.39 45.36 5.30
CA PHE A 279 10.64 45.97 5.77
C PHE A 279 11.82 44.98 5.65
N THR A 280 12.89 45.43 4.99
CA THR A 280 14.18 44.74 4.85
C THR A 280 15.23 45.46 5.72
N THR A 281 16.17 44.67 6.27
CA THR A 281 17.60 45.00 6.57
C THR A 281 18.04 45.13 8.06
N ILE A 282 18.69 44.05 8.52
CA ILE A 282 19.92 43.91 9.35
C ILE A 282 20.00 44.55 10.76
N ALA A 283 20.07 43.67 11.78
CA ALA A 283 21.07 43.64 12.85
C ALA A 283 20.96 42.28 13.58
N ALA A 284 21.78 41.29 13.26
CA ALA A 284 23.04 40.98 13.94
C ALA A 284 22.90 40.68 15.46
N LYS A 285 23.27 39.43 15.82
CA LYS A 285 23.47 38.86 17.16
C LYS A 285 22.22 38.56 17.98
N MET A 286 21.81 37.29 17.98
CA MET A 286 21.44 36.65 19.24
C MET A 286 22.24 35.37 19.43
N ASP A 287 22.81 35.34 20.62
CA ASP A 287 23.89 34.49 21.07
C ASP A 287 23.43 33.04 21.30
N THR A 288 24.36 32.16 20.96
CA THR A 288 24.57 30.78 21.39
C THR A 288 23.54 30.13 22.35
N GLN A 289 22.78 29.18 21.82
CA GLN A 289 22.32 28.01 22.59
C GLN A 289 22.70 26.75 21.82
N HIS A 290 23.97 26.34 21.95
CA HIS A 290 24.33 24.96 21.68
C HIS A 290 23.90 24.13 22.89
N VAL A 291 22.99 23.17 22.69
CA VAL A 291 22.79 22.14 23.71
C VAL A 291 23.99 21.20 23.63
N ILE A 292 24.71 21.04 24.74
CA ILE A 292 25.84 20.13 24.84
C ILE A 292 25.27 18.73 25.08
N HIS A 293 25.10 17.96 24.01
CA HIS A 293 24.75 16.55 24.11
C HIS A 293 26.02 15.73 23.84
N GLU A 294 26.47 14.90 24.79
CA GLU A 294 27.62 14.00 24.62
C GLU A 294 28.89 14.70 24.04
N ASN A 295 29.20 15.92 24.50
CA ASN A 295 30.31 16.77 24.05
C ASN A 295 30.23 17.29 22.59
N GLN A 296 29.09 17.18 21.90
CA GLN A 296 28.88 17.73 20.56
C GLN A 296 27.96 18.95 20.58
N LYS A 297 28.33 19.99 19.81
CA LYS A 297 27.51 21.18 19.60
C LYS A 297 26.50 20.92 18.50
N VAL A 298 25.21 20.91 18.84
CA VAL A 298 24.12 20.79 17.86
C VAL A 298 23.53 22.19 17.60
N PRO A 299 23.32 22.61 16.34
CA PRO A 299 22.65 23.87 16.05
C PRO A 299 21.17 23.78 16.42
N CYS A 300 20.69 24.78 17.16
CA CYS A 300 19.31 24.83 17.63
C CYS A 300 18.65 26.16 17.25
N THR A 301 17.31 26.13 17.16
CA THR A 301 16.42 27.28 17.06
C THR A 301 15.29 27.15 18.10
N LYS A 302 14.41 28.13 18.20
CA LYS A 302 13.29 28.12 19.15
C LYS A 302 12.08 27.38 18.57
N GLY A 303 11.46 26.51 19.37
CA GLY A 303 10.19 25.86 19.08
C GLY A 303 8.97 26.65 19.58
N LEU A 304 7.80 26.29 19.05
CA LEU A 304 6.49 26.78 19.50
C LEU A 304 5.90 25.83 20.55
N ALA A 305 5.04 26.34 21.43
CA ALA A 305 4.29 25.48 22.34
C ALA A 305 3.14 24.76 21.59
N PRO A 306 2.68 23.59 22.04
CA PRO A 306 1.68 22.82 21.28
C PRO A 306 0.33 23.54 21.23
N LYS A 307 -0.02 24.28 22.29
CA LYS A 307 -1.25 25.09 22.38
C LYS A 307 -1.31 26.21 21.32
N ASP A 308 -0.15 26.70 20.86
CA ASP A 308 -0.07 27.81 19.91
C ASP A 308 -0.30 27.31 18.47
N VAL A 309 -0.07 26.02 18.23
CA VAL A 309 -0.29 25.36 16.93
C VAL A 309 -1.63 24.61 16.92
N PHE A 310 -1.98 23.98 18.04
CA PHE A 310 -3.17 23.17 18.21
C PHE A 310 -4.03 23.78 19.33
N PRO A 311 -4.98 24.68 19.01
CA PRO A 311 -5.81 25.36 20.02
C PRO A 311 -6.59 24.42 20.94
N GLY A 312 -6.87 23.19 20.49
CA GLY A 312 -7.53 22.14 21.28
C GLY A 312 -6.60 21.24 22.10
N PHE A 313 -5.30 21.54 22.16
CA PHE A 313 -4.33 20.73 22.92
C PHE A 313 -4.58 20.83 24.43
N ASP A 314 -4.91 19.69 25.05
CA ASP A 314 -5.17 19.59 26.49
C ASP A 314 -4.32 18.46 27.11
N PRO A 315 -3.25 18.80 27.86
CA PRO A 315 -2.38 17.83 28.52
C PRO A 315 -2.91 17.38 29.89
N THR A 316 -4.14 17.73 30.28
CA THR A 316 -4.68 17.39 31.60
C THR A 316 -4.82 15.87 31.77
N PRO A 317 -4.27 15.29 32.87
CA PRO A 317 -4.46 13.87 33.17
C PRO A 317 -5.94 13.54 33.43
N ARG A 318 -6.42 12.46 32.83
CA ARG A 318 -7.81 11.99 33.04
C ARG A 318 -7.94 10.51 32.76
N THR A 319 -8.90 9.87 33.43
CA THR A 319 -9.27 8.46 33.19
C THR A 319 -10.74 8.39 32.82
N PHE A 320 -11.08 7.62 31.79
CA PHE A 320 -12.44 7.40 31.34
C PHE A 320 -12.56 6.07 30.58
N VAL A 321 -13.79 5.69 30.22
CA VAL A 321 -14.07 4.51 29.40
C VAL A 321 -14.68 4.98 28.08
N ASP A 322 -14.19 4.43 26.98
CA ASP A 322 -14.66 4.75 25.63
C ASP A 322 -14.27 3.64 24.64
N GLU A 323 -15.07 3.38 23.61
CA GLU A 323 -14.82 2.34 22.58
C GLU A 323 -14.41 0.95 23.13
N GLY A 324 -14.88 0.58 24.33
CA GLY A 324 -14.53 -0.68 25.01
C GLY A 324 -13.13 -0.69 25.66
N MET A 325 -12.52 0.48 25.86
CA MET A 325 -11.24 0.68 26.52
C MET A 325 -11.39 1.47 27.81
N LYS A 326 -10.63 1.11 28.85
CA LYS A 326 -10.25 2.01 29.93
C LYS A 326 -9.04 2.83 29.47
N VAL A 327 -9.23 4.13 29.35
CA VAL A 327 -8.23 5.07 28.85
C VAL A 327 -7.71 5.93 30.01
N GLU A 328 -6.39 5.98 30.18
CA GLU A 328 -5.70 6.89 31.10
C GLU A 328 -4.79 7.82 30.31
N TYR A 329 -5.14 9.10 30.28
CA TYR A 329 -4.40 10.13 29.55
C TYR A 329 -3.34 10.82 30.39
N ASN A 330 -2.22 11.15 29.74
CA ASN A 330 -1.06 11.87 30.28
C ASN A 330 -0.47 11.27 31.57
N HIS A 331 -0.48 9.94 31.64
CA HIS A 331 0.19 9.17 32.67
C HIS A 331 1.69 9.51 32.70
N PRO A 332 2.25 9.90 33.87
CA PRO A 332 3.66 10.20 34.00
C PRO A 332 4.51 8.93 34.04
N ILE A 333 5.59 8.89 33.27
CA ILE A 333 6.64 7.87 33.34
C ILE A 333 7.96 8.59 33.59
N LYS A 334 8.64 8.25 34.68
CA LYS A 334 9.92 8.86 35.05
C LYS A 334 11.06 8.18 34.31
N ALA A 335 11.77 8.93 33.47
CA ALA A 335 13.00 8.46 32.82
C ALA A 335 14.18 8.39 33.80
N ARG A 336 15.27 7.73 33.39
CA ARG A 336 16.49 7.51 34.20
C ARG A 336 17.12 8.78 34.78
N ASP A 337 16.97 9.91 34.10
CA ASP A 337 17.52 11.22 34.47
C ASP A 337 16.52 12.11 35.22
N GLY A 338 15.32 11.58 35.49
CA GLY A 338 14.27 12.24 36.26
C GLY A 338 13.25 13.03 35.43
N VAL A 339 13.43 13.12 34.11
CA VAL A 339 12.45 13.75 33.21
C VAL A 339 11.15 12.94 33.18
N GLN A 340 10.02 13.65 33.23
CA GLN A 340 8.70 13.04 33.16
C GLN A 340 8.22 12.96 31.71
N LEU A 341 8.23 11.75 31.16
CA LEU A 341 7.58 11.44 29.89
C LEU A 341 6.07 11.28 30.11
N ARG A 342 5.26 11.61 29.11
CA ARG A 342 3.80 11.50 29.17
C ARG A 342 3.29 10.43 28.22
N ALA A 343 2.53 9.51 28.78
CA ALA A 343 1.92 8.40 28.07
C ALA A 343 0.39 8.45 28.12
N ASP A 344 -0.27 7.99 27.07
CA ASP A 344 -1.68 7.59 27.09
C ASP A 344 -1.74 6.06 27.12
N LEU A 345 -2.43 5.51 28.11
CA LEU A 345 -2.58 4.06 28.32
C LEU A 345 -4.00 3.66 27.92
N TYR A 346 -4.10 2.67 27.04
CA TYR A 346 -5.33 2.11 26.54
C TYR A 346 -5.38 0.64 26.94
N LEU A 347 -6.28 0.31 27.89
CA LEU A 347 -6.46 -1.05 28.39
C LEU A 347 -7.86 -1.54 28.01
N PRO A 348 -8.06 -2.80 27.61
CA PRO A 348 -9.40 -3.34 27.39
C PRO A 348 -10.29 -3.17 28.64
N GLU A 349 -11.51 -2.67 28.48
CA GLU A 349 -12.43 -2.33 29.59
C GLU A 349 -12.78 -3.56 30.44
N LYS A 350 -13.05 -4.69 29.78
CA LYS A 350 -13.45 -5.94 30.43
C LYS A 350 -12.32 -6.95 30.33
N GLN A 351 -11.77 -7.34 31.49
CA GLN A 351 -10.76 -8.39 31.58
C GLN A 351 -10.99 -9.29 32.78
N PRO A 352 -10.66 -10.60 32.68
CA PRO A 352 -10.57 -11.45 33.84
C PRO A 352 -9.56 -10.89 34.85
N GLU A 353 -9.86 -10.93 36.15
CA GLU A 353 -9.05 -10.31 37.22
C GLU A 353 -7.57 -10.75 37.25
N ASN A 354 -7.25 -11.91 36.68
CA ASN A 354 -5.90 -12.49 36.67
C ASN A 354 -5.22 -12.49 35.29
N LEU A 355 -5.84 -11.93 34.25
CA LEU A 355 -5.24 -11.91 32.91
C LEU A 355 -4.15 -10.83 32.87
N LYS A 356 -2.93 -11.25 32.52
CA LYS A 356 -1.81 -10.35 32.24
C LYS A 356 -1.73 -10.08 30.74
N LEU A 357 -1.56 -8.82 30.36
CA LEU A 357 -1.65 -8.36 28.99
C LEU A 357 -0.26 -8.22 28.33
N PRO A 358 -0.10 -8.66 27.07
CA PRO A 358 0.97 -8.16 26.22
C PRO A 358 0.78 -6.66 25.96
N THR A 359 1.89 -5.94 25.77
CA THR A 359 1.84 -4.49 25.55
C THR A 359 2.36 -4.12 24.17
N VAL A 360 1.56 -3.37 23.42
CA VAL A 360 1.96 -2.69 22.20
C VAL A 360 2.34 -1.26 22.55
N LEU A 361 3.56 -0.86 22.21
CA LEU A 361 4.11 0.46 22.48
C LEU A 361 4.30 1.23 21.17
N VAL A 362 3.80 2.45 21.16
CA VAL A 362 4.15 3.48 20.17
C VAL A 362 4.82 4.65 20.89
N PHE A 363 5.92 5.11 20.34
CA PHE A 363 6.70 6.25 20.86
C PHE A 363 6.82 7.27 19.74
N THR A 364 6.22 8.45 19.91
CA THR A 364 6.00 9.40 18.82
C THR A 364 6.62 10.77 19.13
N PRO A 365 7.33 11.40 18.18
CA PRO A 365 7.69 12.81 18.28
C PRO A 365 6.54 13.72 17.79
N PHE A 366 5.53 13.17 17.11
CA PHE A 366 4.45 13.91 16.46
C PHE A 366 3.23 14.17 17.35
N GLY A 367 3.31 13.80 18.62
CA GLY A 367 2.25 13.99 19.61
C GLY A 367 1.22 12.86 19.59
N LYS A 368 0.92 12.33 20.78
CA LYS A 368 -0.07 11.25 20.98
C LYS A 368 -1.54 11.70 20.88
N LYS A 369 -1.79 12.99 20.68
CA LYS A 369 -3.13 13.60 20.53
C LYS A 369 -3.20 14.63 19.39
N THR A 370 -2.33 14.53 18.40
CA THR A 370 -2.40 15.43 17.25
C THR A 370 -3.67 15.16 16.43
N PRO A 371 -4.39 16.20 15.98
CA PRO A 371 -5.57 16.07 15.13
C PRO A 371 -5.12 15.85 13.67
N TYR A 372 -4.14 14.98 13.44
CA TYR A 372 -3.75 14.67 12.07
C TYR A 372 -4.87 13.85 11.44
N ASP A 373 -5.69 14.54 10.67
CA ASP A 373 -6.79 13.95 9.95
C ASP A 373 -6.23 13.00 8.89
N ILE A 374 -6.25 11.70 9.21
CA ILE A 374 -5.78 10.63 8.32
C ILE A 374 -6.50 10.63 6.97
N SER A 375 -7.69 11.23 6.88
CA SER A 375 -8.41 11.39 5.61
C SER A 375 -7.74 12.39 4.65
N LYS A 376 -6.78 13.18 5.15
CA LYS A 376 -5.96 14.12 4.37
C LYS A 376 -4.64 13.53 3.90
N LEU A 377 -4.30 12.30 4.29
CA LEU A 377 -3.21 11.58 3.61
C LEU A 377 -3.60 11.44 2.14
N PRO A 378 -2.67 11.68 1.18
CA PRO A 378 -3.01 11.61 -0.23
C PRO A 378 -3.54 10.21 -0.52
N THR A 379 -4.85 10.16 -0.78
CA THR A 379 -5.48 8.99 -1.34
C THR A 379 -4.91 8.85 -2.74
N SER A 380 -4.32 7.69 -3.08
CA SER A 380 -4.36 7.34 -4.48
C SER A 380 -5.83 7.39 -4.91
N GLN A 381 -6.17 7.83 -6.11
CA GLN A 381 -7.57 7.84 -6.58
C GLN A 381 -8.23 6.44 -6.52
N GLU A 382 -7.44 5.39 -6.24
CA GLU A 382 -7.84 4.00 -6.02
C GLU A 382 -7.84 3.58 -4.53
N PHE A 383 -7.25 4.39 -3.63
CA PHE A 383 -7.45 4.31 -2.19
C PHE A 383 -8.74 5.05 -1.87
N ASP A 384 -9.86 4.37 -2.15
CA ASP A 384 -11.09 4.70 -1.47
C ASP A 384 -10.88 4.35 0.02
N PRO A 385 -10.90 5.33 0.95
CA PRO A 385 -10.84 5.04 2.39
C PRO A 385 -12.00 4.14 2.84
N GLY A 386 -13.02 3.95 2.00
CA GLY A 386 -14.10 2.97 2.13
C GLY A 386 -13.81 1.55 1.63
N TYR A 387 -12.65 1.25 1.03
CA TYR A 387 -12.41 -0.02 0.34
C TYR A 387 -11.39 -0.95 1.01
N HIS A 388 -11.51 -1.17 2.32
CA HIS A 388 -11.17 -2.45 2.97
C HIS A 388 -11.93 -2.73 4.29
N GLY A 389 -12.98 -1.94 4.61
CA GLY A 389 -13.81 -2.18 5.79
C GLY A 389 -13.07 -2.02 7.13
N VAL A 390 -11.99 -1.25 7.17
CA VAL A 390 -11.29 -0.88 8.40
C VAL A 390 -11.69 0.55 8.75
N ALA A 391 -12.59 0.71 9.71
CA ALA A 391 -12.88 1.99 10.32
C ALA A 391 -11.80 2.27 11.37
N PHE A 392 -11.10 3.39 11.25
CA PHE A 392 -10.12 3.83 12.25
C PHE A 392 -10.81 4.64 13.31
N SER A 393 -10.40 4.41 14.56
CA SER A 393 -10.92 5.15 15.68
C SER A 393 -10.37 6.58 15.70
N LYS A 394 -11.06 7.45 16.45
CA LYS A 394 -10.57 8.81 16.77
C LYS A 394 -9.24 8.85 17.54
N TYR A 395 -8.70 7.69 17.92
CA TYR A 395 -7.47 7.55 18.67
C TYR A 395 -6.27 7.16 17.80
N LEU A 396 -6.45 6.98 16.49
CA LEU A 396 -5.33 6.69 15.61
C LEU A 396 -4.39 7.90 15.55
N ILE A 397 -3.14 7.68 15.94
CA ILE A 397 -2.07 8.69 15.90
C ILE A 397 -1.38 8.62 14.54
N PHE A 398 -0.91 9.76 14.04
CA PHE A 398 -0.12 9.81 12.81
C PHE A 398 1.05 8.82 12.85
N GLU A 399 1.20 8.01 11.79
CA GLU A 399 2.21 6.94 11.65
C GLU A 399 2.13 5.78 12.66
N ALA A 400 1.13 5.79 13.55
CA ALA A 400 0.92 4.74 14.54
C ALA A 400 -0.07 3.68 14.05
N SER A 401 -0.34 2.71 14.92
CA SER A 401 -1.45 1.76 14.75
C SER A 401 -2.63 2.14 15.65
N ASP A 402 -3.80 1.55 15.41
CA ASP A 402 -5.03 1.95 16.13
C ASP A 402 -5.13 1.27 17.51
N PRO A 403 -5.20 2.02 18.63
CA PRO A 403 -5.36 1.42 19.96
C PRO A 403 -6.66 0.61 20.10
N VAL A 404 -7.74 0.98 19.42
CA VAL A 404 -9.01 0.23 19.46
C VAL A 404 -8.81 -1.16 18.86
N PHE A 405 -8.07 -1.27 17.76
CA PHE A 405 -7.75 -2.56 17.15
C PHE A 405 -6.99 -3.48 18.13
N TRP A 406 -5.95 -2.96 18.79
CA TRP A 406 -5.12 -3.77 19.69
C TRP A 406 -5.85 -4.17 20.97
N THR A 407 -6.59 -3.25 21.57
CA THR A 407 -7.33 -3.52 22.81
C THR A 407 -8.50 -4.48 22.58
N GLN A 408 -9.22 -4.38 21.46
CA GLN A 408 -10.25 -5.37 21.10
C GLN A 408 -9.68 -6.78 20.87
N ASN A 409 -8.38 -6.86 20.52
CA ASN A 409 -7.67 -8.13 20.38
C ASN A 409 -6.88 -8.53 21.65
N GLY A 410 -7.17 -7.90 22.80
CA GLY A 410 -6.66 -8.30 24.11
C GLY A 410 -5.21 -7.88 24.41
N PHE A 411 -4.74 -6.79 23.80
CA PHE A 411 -3.46 -6.16 24.12
C PHE A 411 -3.68 -4.89 24.94
N ALA A 412 -2.72 -4.56 25.81
CA ALA A 412 -2.55 -3.18 26.27
C ALA A 412 -1.91 -2.38 25.12
N TYR A 413 -2.33 -1.14 24.92
CA TYR A 413 -1.71 -0.23 23.97
C TYR A 413 -1.26 1.03 24.69
N VAL A 414 -0.04 1.48 24.43
CA VAL A 414 0.55 2.66 25.08
C VAL A 414 1.16 3.57 24.03
N ALA A 415 0.77 4.84 24.05
CA ALA A 415 1.35 5.88 23.21
C ALA A 415 2.14 6.88 24.07
N VAL A 416 3.38 7.19 23.71
CA VAL A 416 4.25 8.08 24.49
C VAL A 416 4.72 9.25 23.64
N ASP A 417 4.62 10.47 24.19
CA ASP A 417 5.26 11.65 23.61
C ASP A 417 6.76 11.59 23.88
N SER A 418 7.56 11.82 22.84
CA SER A 418 9.02 11.90 22.97
C SER A 418 9.45 13.03 23.90
N ARG A 419 10.64 12.90 24.48
CA ARG A 419 11.23 13.94 25.34
C ARG A 419 11.18 15.31 24.67
N GLY A 420 10.76 16.31 25.43
CA GLY A 420 10.59 17.69 24.95
C GLY A 420 9.44 17.91 23.97
N SER A 421 8.74 16.87 23.54
CA SER A 421 7.59 16.99 22.64
C SER A 421 6.28 17.02 23.41
N PHE A 422 5.37 17.89 22.97
CA PHE A 422 3.99 17.98 23.48
C PHE A 422 3.89 18.02 25.01
N ALA A 423 3.41 16.94 25.65
CA ALA A 423 3.20 16.94 27.10
C ALA A 423 4.44 16.47 27.90
N SER A 424 5.44 15.87 27.24
CA SER A 424 6.65 15.36 27.88
C SER A 424 7.62 16.49 28.24
N GLU A 425 8.26 16.38 29.40
CA GLU A 425 9.30 17.30 29.86
C GLU A 425 10.62 17.12 29.08
N GLY A 426 11.59 18.00 29.32
CA GLY A 426 12.93 17.96 28.73
C GLY A 426 13.08 18.81 27.48
N ASP A 427 14.30 18.79 26.91
CA ASP A 427 14.62 19.51 25.68
C ASP A 427 14.21 18.72 24.45
N PHE A 428 13.62 19.40 23.47
CA PHE A 428 13.11 18.77 22.26
C PHE A 428 14.21 18.64 21.21
N PHE A 429 14.67 17.42 20.98
CA PHE A 429 15.48 17.13 19.81
C PHE A 429 14.51 16.74 18.69
N SER A 430 14.19 17.70 17.82
CA SER A 430 13.23 17.56 16.71
C SER A 430 13.48 16.38 15.78
N PHE A 431 14.65 15.74 15.88
CA PHE A 431 14.97 14.50 15.18
C PHE A 431 15.41 13.45 16.17
N ILE A 432 14.98 12.23 15.88
CA ILE A 432 15.20 11.07 16.74
C ILE A 432 16.68 10.75 16.82
N THR A 433 17.15 10.71 18.06
CA THR A 433 18.54 10.45 18.44
C THR A 433 18.64 9.15 19.23
N LYS A 434 19.88 8.81 19.59
CA LYS A 434 20.15 7.78 20.61
C LYS A 434 19.48 8.07 21.96
N SER A 435 19.16 9.33 22.29
CA SER A 435 18.43 9.66 23.52
C SER A 435 17.01 9.10 23.51
N ASP A 436 16.30 9.24 22.40
CA ASP A 436 14.93 8.72 22.25
C ASP A 436 14.88 7.20 22.41
N GLY A 437 15.89 6.49 21.87
CA GLY A 437 16.01 5.04 22.09
C GLY A 437 16.24 4.66 23.55
N ARG A 438 17.01 5.47 24.30
CA ARG A 438 17.21 5.28 25.74
C ARG A 438 15.92 5.54 26.52
N ASP A 439 15.21 6.62 26.22
CA ASP A 439 13.91 6.92 26.83
C ASP A 439 12.88 5.81 26.53
N ALA A 440 12.86 5.29 25.31
CA ALA A 440 12.04 4.14 24.95
C ALA A 440 12.40 2.90 25.77
N CYS A 441 13.69 2.65 26.07
CA CYS A 441 14.10 1.56 26.97
C CYS A 441 13.54 1.73 28.39
N ASP A 442 13.56 2.96 28.94
CA ASP A 442 13.02 3.24 30.28
C ASP A 442 11.51 2.97 30.33
N VAL A 443 10.80 3.39 29.28
CA VAL A 443 9.37 3.11 29.12
C VAL A 443 9.11 1.60 28.98
N ILE A 444 9.90 0.87 28.19
CA ILE A 444 9.76 -0.58 28.03
C ILE A 444 9.90 -1.30 29.38
N GLU A 445 10.91 -0.95 30.18
CA GLU A 445 11.10 -1.54 31.51
C GLU A 445 9.94 -1.20 32.45
N TYR A 446 9.50 0.07 32.45
CA TYR A 446 8.35 0.52 33.24
C TYR A 446 7.07 -0.24 32.90
N LEU A 447 6.79 -0.44 31.60
CA LEU A 447 5.60 -1.15 31.11
C LEU A 447 5.66 -2.65 31.39
N GLY A 448 6.84 -3.26 31.30
CA GLY A 448 7.06 -4.66 31.59
C GLY A 448 6.73 -5.04 33.05
N GLU A 449 6.92 -4.13 33.99
CA GLU A 449 6.71 -4.37 35.43
C GLU A 449 5.31 -4.00 35.93
N ARG A 450 4.41 -3.53 35.05
CA ARG A 450 3.07 -3.13 35.47
C ARG A 450 2.27 -4.32 36.01
N PRO A 451 1.41 -4.11 37.04
CA PRO A 451 0.59 -5.19 37.58
C PRO A 451 -0.34 -5.85 36.55
N TRP A 452 -0.72 -5.15 35.47
CA TRP A 452 -1.54 -5.71 34.40
C TRP A 452 -0.72 -6.31 33.25
N SER A 453 0.60 -6.15 33.23
CA SER A 453 1.48 -6.58 32.13
C SER A 453 1.92 -8.03 32.28
N ASN A 454 2.08 -8.73 31.16
CA ASN A 454 2.70 -10.06 31.10
C ASN A 454 4.24 -10.01 30.99
N GLY A 455 4.84 -8.81 31.05
CA GLY A 455 6.27 -8.60 30.91
C GLY A 455 6.77 -8.58 29.47
N ARG A 456 5.89 -8.61 28.45
CA ARG A 456 6.28 -8.57 27.04
C ARG A 456 5.76 -7.32 26.35
N VAL A 457 6.69 -6.46 25.96
CA VAL A 457 6.43 -5.22 25.23
C VAL A 457 6.91 -5.39 23.78
N GLY A 458 6.07 -5.03 22.82
CA GLY A 458 6.43 -4.93 21.41
C GLY A 458 6.27 -3.50 20.92
N MET A 459 7.18 -3.04 20.06
CA MET A 459 7.07 -1.70 19.47
C MET A 459 6.58 -1.78 18.02
N ILE A 460 5.75 -0.81 17.61
CA ILE A 460 5.25 -0.66 16.24
C ILE A 460 5.21 0.82 15.84
N GLY A 461 5.21 1.11 14.54
CA GLY A 461 4.99 2.44 13.99
C GLY A 461 5.89 2.73 12.81
N ALA A 462 5.48 3.72 12.02
CA ALA A 462 6.14 4.09 10.78
C ALA A 462 7.19 5.20 10.95
N SER A 463 8.16 5.31 10.04
CA SER A 463 9.01 6.51 9.88
C SER A 463 9.74 6.90 11.16
N GLY A 464 9.42 8.04 11.78
CA GLY A 464 10.02 8.45 13.03
C GLY A 464 9.75 7.46 14.16
N LEU A 465 8.51 6.99 14.30
CA LEU A 465 8.16 5.96 15.29
C LEU A 465 8.99 4.70 15.05
N GLY A 466 9.16 4.31 13.79
CA GLY A 466 10.00 3.17 13.39
C GLY A 466 11.49 3.37 13.66
N HIS A 467 12.02 4.59 13.47
CA HIS A 467 13.43 4.89 13.75
C HIS A 467 13.73 4.82 15.26
N ILE A 468 12.78 5.20 16.12
CA ILE A 468 12.90 5.01 17.58
C ILE A 468 12.99 3.52 17.92
N GLN A 469 12.26 2.64 17.22
CA GLN A 469 12.36 1.19 17.42
C GLN A 469 13.78 0.67 17.15
N TRP A 470 14.43 1.15 16.09
CA TRP A 470 15.82 0.77 15.79
C TRP A 470 16.78 1.17 16.92
N HIS A 471 16.65 2.38 17.46
CA HIS A 471 17.48 2.81 18.59
C HIS A 471 17.16 2.02 19.87
N ALA A 472 15.89 1.80 20.20
CA ALA A 472 15.50 1.06 21.39
C ALA A 472 15.97 -0.40 21.34
N ALA A 473 15.74 -1.09 20.22
CA ALA A 473 16.09 -2.49 20.06
C ALA A 473 17.60 -2.75 20.10
N ALA A 474 18.41 -1.80 19.62
CA ALA A 474 19.87 -1.88 19.69
C ALA A 474 20.41 -1.90 21.13
N ASN A 475 19.63 -1.38 22.09
CA ASN A 475 19.97 -1.37 23.51
C ASN A 475 19.49 -2.63 24.27
N ARG A 476 18.73 -3.51 23.62
CA ARG A 476 18.26 -4.81 24.16
C ARG A 476 17.61 -4.72 25.55
N PRO A 477 16.61 -3.84 25.78
CA PRO A 477 15.90 -3.79 27.06
C PRO A 477 15.22 -5.13 27.36
N ARG A 478 15.18 -5.52 28.63
CA ARG A 478 14.80 -6.86 29.11
C ARG A 478 13.37 -7.23 28.70
N HIS A 479 12.45 -6.27 28.74
CA HIS A 479 11.03 -6.53 28.45
C HIS A 479 10.64 -6.36 26.98
N LEU A 480 11.58 -5.97 26.09
CA LEU A 480 11.30 -5.89 24.65
C LEU A 480 11.33 -7.28 24.03
N ALA A 481 10.15 -7.75 23.62
CA ALA A 481 9.95 -9.08 23.07
C ALA A 481 9.89 -9.09 21.52
N GLY A 482 9.79 -7.94 20.87
CA GLY A 482 9.90 -7.82 19.42
C GLY A 482 9.62 -6.41 18.90
N ILE A 483 10.06 -6.13 17.68
CA ILE A 483 9.79 -4.87 16.97
C ILE A 483 9.10 -5.13 15.64
N MET A 484 8.21 -4.22 15.26
CA MET A 484 7.52 -4.22 13.99
C MET A 484 7.74 -2.86 13.32
N VAL A 485 8.78 -2.81 12.51
CA VAL A 485 9.21 -1.57 11.86
C VAL A 485 8.43 -1.41 10.56
N GLN A 486 7.80 -0.26 10.41
CA GLN A 486 7.09 0.12 9.19
C GLN A 486 7.87 1.27 8.55
N ASP A 487 8.39 1.12 7.33
CA ASP A 487 9.06 2.21 6.57
C ASP A 487 9.87 3.20 7.44
N ALA A 488 11.04 2.79 7.93
CA ALA A 488 11.92 3.63 8.74
C ALA A 488 13.35 3.72 8.18
N TYR A 489 13.94 4.91 8.30
CA TYR A 489 15.33 5.15 7.94
C TYR A 489 16.28 4.59 9.03
N VAL A 490 17.57 4.39 8.73
CA VAL A 490 18.62 4.02 9.71
C VAL A 490 19.85 4.91 9.64
N ASP A 491 19.99 5.69 8.57
CA ASP A 491 21.07 6.66 8.40
C ASP A 491 20.51 7.99 7.92
N PHE A 492 20.34 8.92 8.85
CA PHE A 492 19.78 10.24 8.56
C PHE A 492 20.56 10.98 7.46
N TYR A 493 21.90 10.88 7.45
CA TYR A 493 22.72 11.54 6.43
C TYR A 493 22.40 11.00 5.04
N ARG A 494 22.47 9.68 4.86
CA ARG A 494 22.37 9.04 3.53
C ARG A 494 20.94 9.05 2.98
N GLU A 495 19.95 8.97 3.86
CA GLU A 495 18.56 8.70 3.47
C GLU A 495 17.69 9.95 3.50
N ILE A 496 17.94 10.88 4.42
CA ILE A 496 17.11 12.08 4.60
C ILE A 496 17.86 13.34 4.13
N ALA A 497 19.03 13.62 4.71
CA ALA A 497 19.72 14.89 4.50
C ALA A 497 20.43 15.02 3.14
N CYS A 498 21.17 13.98 2.75
CA CYS A 498 22.12 13.99 1.64
C CYS A 498 22.04 12.69 0.83
N LYS A 499 21.30 12.72 -0.27
CA LYS A 499 21.13 11.56 -1.16
C LYS A 499 22.28 11.48 -2.14
N GLY A 500 23.05 10.38 -2.10
CA GLY A 500 24.26 10.28 -2.93
C GLY A 500 25.30 11.36 -2.61
N GLY A 501 25.24 11.96 -1.42
CA GLY A 501 26.06 13.11 -1.04
C GLY A 501 25.56 14.48 -1.55
N VAL A 502 24.42 14.52 -2.26
CA VAL A 502 23.71 15.72 -2.73
C VAL A 502 22.71 16.16 -1.65
N PRO A 503 22.78 17.40 -1.14
CA PRO A 503 21.82 17.90 -0.15
C PRO A 503 20.37 17.92 -0.67
N HIS A 504 19.45 17.33 0.09
CA HIS A 504 18.01 17.30 -0.21
C HIS A 504 17.25 18.24 0.72
N MET A 505 17.09 19.50 0.30
CA MET A 505 16.55 20.54 1.19
C MET A 505 15.03 20.60 1.28
N ASN A 506 14.31 20.03 0.31
CA ASN A 506 12.85 20.14 0.27
C ASN A 506 12.18 19.43 1.46
N PHE A 507 12.51 18.16 1.67
CA PHE A 507 11.96 17.39 2.79
C PHE A 507 12.56 17.82 4.13
N VAL A 508 13.84 18.16 4.18
CA VAL A 508 14.49 18.68 5.41
C VAL A 508 13.80 19.96 5.92
N LYS A 509 13.47 20.91 5.03
CA LYS A 509 12.74 22.14 5.40
C LYS A 509 11.30 21.86 5.84
N LEU A 510 10.62 20.93 5.15
CA LEU A 510 9.28 20.49 5.56
C LEU A 510 9.32 19.89 6.97
N LEU A 511 10.24 18.97 7.24
CA LEU A 511 10.39 18.35 8.55
C LEU A 511 10.69 19.41 9.62
N ASP A 512 11.57 20.37 9.35
CA ASP A 512 11.84 21.45 10.31
C ASP A 512 10.56 22.23 10.69
N THR A 513 9.65 22.41 9.73
CA THR A 513 8.35 23.07 9.94
C THR A 513 7.37 22.18 10.71
N VAL A 514 7.27 20.90 10.34
CA VAL A 514 6.40 19.93 11.04
C VAL A 514 6.80 19.80 12.51
N TYR A 515 8.10 19.70 12.79
CA TYR A 515 8.63 19.62 14.15
C TYR A 515 8.68 20.97 14.87
N ALA A 516 8.74 22.12 14.16
CA ALA A 516 8.71 23.45 14.78
C ALA A 516 7.47 23.69 15.65
N ALA A 517 6.39 22.99 15.32
CA ALA A 517 5.08 23.09 15.94
C ALA A 517 4.87 22.18 17.17
N GLN A 518 5.91 21.45 17.62
CA GLN A 518 5.76 20.27 18.47
C GLN A 518 6.52 20.35 19.81
N GLY A 519 7.18 21.46 20.09
CA GLY A 519 7.88 21.67 21.35
C GLY A 519 6.94 21.69 22.55
N ASN A 520 7.39 21.31 23.74
CA ASN A 520 6.56 21.23 24.94
C ASN A 520 6.21 22.59 25.59
N VAL A 521 7.12 23.56 25.49
CA VAL A 521 6.95 24.93 26.01
C VAL A 521 7.39 25.96 24.98
N GLU A 522 6.83 27.16 25.08
CA GLU A 522 7.17 28.28 24.20
C GLU A 522 8.67 28.61 24.34
N GLY A 523 9.38 28.66 23.21
CA GLY A 523 10.80 28.98 23.21
C GLY A 523 11.72 27.84 23.63
N CYS A 524 11.22 26.60 23.74
CA CYS A 524 12.07 25.41 23.93
C CYS A 524 13.12 25.31 22.81
N SER A 525 14.30 24.76 23.13
CA SER A 525 15.32 24.49 22.12
C SER A 525 14.88 23.33 21.22
N LYS A 526 14.92 23.53 19.90
CA LYS A 526 14.78 22.48 18.88
C LYS A 526 16.01 22.44 17.97
N ILE A 527 16.40 21.28 17.45
CA ILE A 527 17.48 21.19 16.45
C ILE A 527 17.06 21.98 15.20
N ASP A 528 17.95 22.84 14.72
CA ASP A 528 17.83 23.48 13.40
C ASP A 528 18.47 22.55 12.37
N ILE A 529 17.66 21.71 11.76
CA ILE A 529 18.16 20.66 10.87
C ILE A 529 18.67 21.20 9.54
N VAL A 530 18.10 22.32 9.07
CA VAL A 530 18.56 22.97 7.84
C VAL A 530 19.98 23.44 8.06
N ARG A 531 20.20 24.18 9.15
CA ARG A 531 21.53 24.62 9.57
C ARG A 531 22.46 23.45 9.86
N ALA A 532 21.98 22.37 10.47
CA ALA A 532 22.77 21.17 10.71
C ALA A 532 23.32 20.56 9.41
N VAL A 533 22.50 20.48 8.36
CA VAL A 533 22.93 19.98 7.05
C VAL A 533 23.90 20.95 6.37
N GLU A 534 23.66 22.26 6.47
CA GLU A 534 24.55 23.30 5.92
C GLU A 534 25.92 23.31 6.61
N GLU A 535 25.97 23.17 7.93
CA GLU A 535 27.21 23.14 8.72
C GLU A 535 27.92 21.78 8.67
N ASN A 536 27.21 20.70 8.34
CA ASN A 536 27.76 19.33 8.26
C ASN A 536 27.48 18.67 6.89
N PRO A 537 27.97 19.23 5.77
CA PRO A 537 27.66 18.73 4.43
C PRO A 537 28.31 17.37 4.10
N HIS A 538 29.21 16.89 4.95
CA HIS A 538 29.89 15.60 4.85
C HIS A 538 29.37 14.62 5.91
N ASP A 539 29.61 13.34 5.71
CA ASP A 539 29.32 12.30 6.71
C ASP A 539 30.30 12.38 7.90
N SER A 540 30.16 13.41 8.73
CA SER A 540 30.98 13.66 9.91
C SER A 540 30.46 12.92 11.15
N LYS A 541 31.26 12.95 12.23
CA LYS A 541 30.86 12.42 13.55
C LYS A 541 29.59 13.04 14.14
N PHE A 542 29.16 14.20 13.62
CA PHE A 542 27.90 14.82 14.01
C PHE A 542 26.71 13.90 13.71
N TRP A 543 26.73 13.18 12.59
CA TRP A 543 25.60 12.34 12.18
C TRP A 543 25.44 11.07 13.03
N ASP A 544 26.46 10.70 13.80
CA ASP A 544 26.46 9.46 14.60
C ASP A 544 25.44 9.48 15.75
N ILE A 545 24.97 10.66 16.18
CA ILE A 545 23.93 10.78 17.21
C ILE A 545 22.55 10.31 16.69
N PHE A 546 22.35 10.34 15.38
CA PHE A 546 21.12 9.90 14.71
C PHE A 546 21.18 8.44 14.24
N ARG A 547 22.35 7.77 14.32
CA ARG A 547 22.53 6.41 13.82
C ARG A 547 22.31 5.34 14.90
N PRO A 548 21.31 4.46 14.76
CA PRO A 548 21.18 3.29 15.63
C PRO A 548 22.26 2.25 15.33
N ASN A 549 22.69 1.52 16.35
CA ASN A 549 23.59 0.36 16.19
C ASN A 549 22.79 -0.87 15.74
N ILE A 550 22.33 -0.85 14.48
CA ILE A 550 21.39 -1.83 13.91
C ILE A 550 21.89 -3.28 13.92
N ASP A 551 23.20 -3.48 13.92
CA ASP A 551 23.86 -4.79 14.01
C ASP A 551 23.73 -5.42 15.40
N GLN A 552 23.35 -4.64 16.43
CA GLN A 552 23.14 -5.14 17.79
C GLN A 552 21.72 -5.68 18.01
N ILE A 553 20.81 -5.56 17.05
CA ILE A 553 19.41 -5.93 17.23
C ILE A 553 19.26 -7.46 17.15
N THR A 554 18.78 -8.07 18.25
CA THR A 554 18.61 -9.53 18.36
C THR A 554 17.17 -9.97 18.65
N CYS A 555 16.27 -9.05 19.04
CA CYS A 555 14.87 -9.37 19.26
C CYS A 555 14.18 -9.77 17.94
N PRO A 556 13.06 -10.51 17.99
CA PRO A 556 12.22 -10.74 16.82
C PRO A 556 11.89 -9.44 16.06
N LEU A 557 11.99 -9.48 14.73
CA LEU A 557 11.81 -8.33 13.85
C LEU A 557 10.82 -8.64 12.74
N TYR A 558 9.80 -7.80 12.58
CA TYR A 558 8.97 -7.79 11.38
C TYR A 558 9.08 -6.45 10.67
N LEU A 559 9.75 -6.42 9.52
CA LEU A 559 9.87 -5.24 8.67
C LEU A 559 8.75 -5.23 7.62
N ILE A 560 7.99 -4.16 7.56
CA ILE A 560 7.02 -3.87 6.48
C ILE A 560 7.51 -2.60 5.79
N THR A 561 7.83 -2.68 4.50
CA THR A 561 8.28 -1.49 3.77
C THR A 561 7.75 -1.42 2.34
N SER A 562 7.44 -0.21 1.92
CA SER A 562 6.98 0.15 0.60
C SER A 562 8.16 0.27 -0.37
N LEU A 563 8.02 -0.30 -1.57
CA LEU A 563 8.89 0.00 -2.71
C LEU A 563 8.63 1.41 -3.29
N ALA A 564 7.49 2.01 -2.95
CA ALA A 564 7.12 3.37 -3.31
C ALA A 564 7.76 4.42 -2.39
N ASP A 565 8.28 4.03 -1.23
CA ASP A 565 8.92 4.94 -0.28
C ASP A 565 10.45 5.02 -0.44
N ASN A 566 10.95 4.62 -1.63
CA ASN A 566 12.37 4.49 -1.91
C ASN A 566 13.15 5.81 -1.72
N GLY A 567 12.48 6.94 -1.86
CA GLY A 567 13.07 8.23 -1.58
C GLY A 567 13.09 8.68 -0.12
N VAL A 568 12.57 7.92 0.84
CA VAL A 568 12.72 8.27 2.25
C VAL A 568 13.25 7.06 3.02
N HIS A 569 12.45 6.03 3.23
CA HIS A 569 12.77 5.01 4.23
C HIS A 569 13.20 3.65 3.66
N THR A 570 12.79 3.26 2.45
CA THR A 570 13.03 1.89 1.94
C THR A 570 14.49 1.45 1.99
N PRO A 571 15.49 2.25 1.56
CA PRO A 571 16.89 1.83 1.61
C PRO A 571 17.36 1.57 3.05
N GLY A 572 16.96 2.45 3.98
CA GLY A 572 17.29 2.31 5.40
C GLY A 572 16.61 1.13 6.07
N SER A 573 15.33 0.94 5.77
CA SER A 573 14.52 -0.19 6.24
C SER A 573 15.17 -1.52 5.87
N ILE A 574 15.52 -1.68 4.60
CA ILE A 574 16.20 -2.88 4.10
C ILE A 574 17.56 -3.04 4.78
N ARG A 575 18.37 -1.98 4.91
CA ARG A 575 19.65 -2.04 5.64
C ARG A 575 19.47 -2.47 7.10
N GLY A 576 18.47 -1.95 7.80
CA GLY A 576 18.12 -2.37 9.16
C GLY A 576 17.82 -3.86 9.26
N TYR A 577 16.99 -4.38 8.35
CA TYR A 577 16.67 -5.82 8.28
C TYR A 577 17.90 -6.69 7.99
N LEU A 578 18.75 -6.27 7.06
CA LEU A 578 19.95 -7.01 6.68
C LEU A 578 20.96 -7.05 7.83
N ALA A 579 21.20 -5.91 8.49
CA ALA A 579 22.16 -5.79 9.57
C ALA A 579 21.72 -6.47 10.88
N ALA A 580 20.41 -6.47 11.18
CA ALA A 580 19.91 -7.04 12.43
C ALA A 580 20.30 -8.52 12.60
N GLN A 581 20.87 -8.85 13.75
CA GLN A 581 21.27 -10.20 14.16
C GLN A 581 20.10 -11.03 14.74
N SER A 582 18.87 -10.60 14.50
CA SER A 582 17.67 -11.35 14.89
C SER A 582 17.61 -12.70 14.18
N THR A 583 17.46 -13.77 14.95
CA THR A 583 17.24 -15.14 14.42
C THR A 583 15.81 -15.35 13.96
N THR A 584 14.89 -14.46 14.34
CA THR A 584 13.47 -14.49 13.95
C THR A 584 13.13 -13.16 13.29
N LYS A 585 13.43 -13.04 11.99
CA LYS A 585 13.15 -11.83 11.23
C LYS A 585 12.38 -12.11 9.94
N TYR A 586 11.45 -11.22 9.64
CA TYR A 586 10.61 -11.25 8.43
C TYR A 586 10.66 -9.88 7.74
N ILE A 587 10.64 -9.88 6.41
CA ILE A 587 10.52 -8.66 5.60
C ILE A 587 9.36 -8.79 4.61
N GLU A 588 8.55 -7.74 4.51
CA GLU A 588 7.45 -7.59 3.57
C GLU A 588 7.67 -6.34 2.69
N LEU A 589 7.87 -6.53 1.39
CA LEU A 589 8.05 -5.46 0.39
C LEU A 589 6.77 -5.29 -0.43
N HIS A 590 6.10 -4.14 -0.33
CA HIS A 590 4.81 -3.88 -1.00
C HIS A 590 4.87 -2.73 -2.02
N PRO A 591 3.97 -2.65 -3.01
CA PRO A 591 4.02 -1.63 -4.06
C PRO A 591 3.22 -0.36 -3.75
N TYR A 592 2.39 -0.39 -2.70
CA TYR A 592 1.47 0.70 -2.36
C TYR A 592 2.18 1.90 -1.73
N LEU A 593 1.55 3.08 -1.75
CA LEU A 593 2.02 4.21 -0.97
C LEU A 593 2.12 3.81 0.52
N LYS A 594 3.09 4.39 1.23
CA LYS A 594 3.56 3.97 2.57
C LYS A 594 2.44 3.57 3.54
N TRP A 595 1.48 4.47 3.79
CA TRP A 595 0.43 4.21 4.79
C TRP A 595 -0.69 3.29 4.29
N GLU A 596 -0.88 3.16 2.98
CA GLU A 596 -2.03 2.42 2.44
C GLU A 596 -2.00 0.95 2.84
N TRP A 597 -0.83 0.30 2.69
CA TRP A 597 -0.70 -1.12 2.96
C TRP A 597 -0.84 -1.46 4.45
N GLN A 598 -0.25 -0.64 5.31
CA GLN A 598 -0.22 -0.83 6.77
C GLN A 598 -1.63 -0.89 7.38
N LEU A 599 -2.58 -0.28 6.70
CA LEU A 599 -3.97 -0.14 7.11
C LEU A 599 -4.91 -1.17 6.45
N THR A 600 -4.41 -2.02 5.55
CA THR A 600 -5.21 -3.09 4.95
C THR A 600 -5.53 -4.18 5.96
N ALA A 601 -6.70 -4.82 5.82
CA ALA A 601 -7.09 -5.95 6.66
C ALA A 601 -6.05 -7.08 6.64
N GLU A 602 -5.44 -7.34 5.47
CA GLU A 602 -4.39 -8.36 5.34
C GLU A 602 -3.14 -7.99 6.15
N SER A 603 -2.67 -6.74 6.05
CA SER A 603 -1.54 -6.28 6.85
C SER A 603 -1.85 -6.35 8.34
N LEU A 604 -3.00 -5.83 8.78
CA LEU A 604 -3.43 -5.86 10.18
C LEU A 604 -3.52 -7.29 10.75
N GLU A 605 -4.06 -8.26 9.99
CA GLU A 605 -4.10 -9.67 10.41
C GLU A 605 -2.68 -10.24 10.58
N ARG A 606 -1.72 -9.84 9.73
CA ARG A 606 -0.30 -10.25 9.87
C ARG A 606 0.36 -9.56 11.07
N GLN A 607 0.16 -8.26 11.25
CA GLN A 607 0.67 -7.52 12.39
C GLN A 607 0.20 -8.16 13.71
N LEU A 608 -1.09 -8.47 13.80
CA LEU A 608 -1.69 -9.15 14.94
C LEU A 608 -1.11 -10.56 15.15
N ALA A 609 -0.92 -11.35 14.09
CA ALA A 609 -0.32 -12.68 14.19
C ALA A 609 1.11 -12.62 14.74
N PHE A 610 1.93 -11.70 14.23
CA PHE A 610 3.31 -11.51 14.70
C PHE A 610 3.36 -11.17 16.20
N PHE A 611 2.57 -10.19 16.66
CA PHE A 611 2.55 -9.82 18.08
C PHE A 611 1.88 -10.86 18.99
N ASN A 612 0.89 -11.61 18.52
CA ASN A 612 0.41 -12.76 19.27
C ASN A 612 1.53 -13.80 19.49
N LYS A 613 2.39 -14.00 18.48
CA LYS A 613 3.52 -14.93 18.59
C LYS A 613 4.62 -14.41 19.53
N VAL A 614 5.12 -13.19 19.32
CA VAL A 614 6.33 -12.72 20.02
C VAL A 614 6.03 -12.18 21.42
N LEU A 615 4.83 -11.64 21.63
CA LEU A 615 4.40 -11.07 22.91
C LEU A 615 3.61 -12.05 23.78
N ASN A 616 3.43 -13.30 23.35
CA ASN A 616 2.53 -14.28 23.97
C ASN A 616 1.10 -13.74 24.11
N GLY A 617 0.55 -13.25 23.00
CA GLY A 617 -0.80 -12.68 22.96
C GLY A 617 -1.92 -13.71 23.06
N PRO A 618 -3.18 -13.26 23.19
CA PRO A 618 -4.31 -14.14 23.50
C PRO A 618 -4.73 -15.05 22.33
N ASP A 619 -4.48 -14.67 21.07
CA ASP A 619 -4.84 -15.47 19.90
C ASP A 619 -3.69 -16.40 19.48
N GLN A 620 -3.62 -17.55 20.14
CA GLN A 620 -2.64 -18.60 19.87
C GLN A 620 -2.77 -19.22 18.48
N ARG A 621 -3.96 -19.12 17.87
CA ARG A 621 -4.18 -19.62 16.51
C ARG A 621 -3.55 -18.67 15.48
N ALA A 622 -3.72 -17.36 15.66
CA ALA A 622 -3.02 -16.36 14.85
C ALA A 622 -1.50 -16.45 15.04
N ALA A 623 -1.03 -16.65 16.28
CA ALA A 623 0.39 -16.87 16.57
C ALA A 623 0.98 -18.04 15.78
N GLY A 624 0.27 -19.18 15.71
CA GLY A 624 0.71 -20.37 14.97
C GLY A 624 0.82 -20.18 13.45
N ALA A 625 0.18 -19.16 12.88
CA ALA A 625 0.32 -18.86 11.46
C ALA A 625 1.73 -18.36 11.10
N VAL A 626 2.42 -17.71 12.05
CA VAL A 626 3.78 -17.15 11.86
C VAL A 626 4.81 -18.25 11.61
N ASP A 627 4.60 -19.46 12.15
CA ASP A 627 5.50 -20.61 11.97
C ASP A 627 5.61 -21.06 10.50
N PHE A 628 4.66 -20.66 9.65
CA PHE A 628 4.64 -20.98 8.22
C PHE A 628 5.01 -19.78 7.33
N TRP A 629 5.38 -18.64 7.92
CA TRP A 629 5.75 -17.48 7.14
C TRP A 629 7.11 -17.68 6.47
N PRO A 630 7.24 -17.31 5.18
CA PRO A 630 8.55 -17.18 4.58
C PRO A 630 9.29 -15.98 5.21
N PRO A 631 10.63 -16.04 5.38
CA PRO A 631 11.41 -14.90 5.85
C PRO A 631 11.22 -13.66 4.97
N VAL A 632 11.01 -13.84 3.67
CA VAL A 632 10.84 -12.74 2.72
C VAL A 632 9.53 -12.90 1.98
N ARG A 633 8.74 -11.83 1.98
CA ARG A 633 7.57 -11.66 1.13
C ARG A 633 7.74 -10.38 0.34
N LEU A 634 7.59 -10.43 -0.98
CA LEU A 634 7.75 -9.26 -1.82
C LEU A 634 6.74 -9.23 -2.97
N HIS A 635 6.31 -8.04 -3.35
CA HIS A 635 5.48 -7.82 -4.52
C HIS A 635 6.36 -7.49 -5.73
N VAL A 636 6.25 -8.29 -6.79
CA VAL A 636 6.87 -8.01 -8.09
C VAL A 636 5.86 -7.23 -8.92
N THR A 637 6.15 -5.95 -9.12
CA THR A 637 5.24 -4.98 -9.75
C THR A 637 5.38 -5.02 -11.27
N ASP A 638 4.27 -5.10 -11.98
CA ASP A 638 4.24 -5.04 -13.45
C ASP A 638 3.97 -3.59 -13.90
N LYS A 639 2.95 -2.98 -13.31
CA LYS A 639 2.55 -1.58 -13.51
C LYS A 639 1.85 -1.09 -12.24
N HIS A 640 1.45 0.19 -12.19
CA HIS A 640 0.69 0.76 -11.06
C HIS A 640 -0.38 -0.22 -10.53
N TYR A 641 -0.26 -0.53 -9.23
CA TYR A 641 -1.07 -1.47 -8.42
C TYR A 641 -1.35 -2.86 -9.02
N SER A 642 -0.53 -3.28 -9.98
CA SER A 642 -0.64 -4.56 -10.65
C SER A 642 0.67 -5.33 -10.54
N GLY A 643 0.59 -6.61 -10.21
CA GLY A 643 1.75 -7.47 -10.11
C GLY A 643 1.42 -8.75 -9.37
N SER A 644 2.42 -9.33 -8.72
CA SER A 644 2.23 -10.57 -7.98
C SER A 644 3.07 -10.63 -6.71
N TRP A 645 2.46 -11.11 -5.64
CA TRP A 645 3.16 -11.45 -4.41
C TRP A 645 3.96 -12.74 -4.57
N ARG A 646 5.20 -12.74 -4.09
CA ARG A 646 6.11 -13.90 -4.06
C ARG A 646 6.76 -14.02 -2.69
N SER A 647 7.17 -15.25 -2.38
CA SER A 647 7.90 -15.61 -1.17
C SER A 647 9.32 -16.07 -1.52
N GLU A 648 10.29 -15.64 -0.70
CA GLU A 648 11.70 -16.00 -0.80
C GLU A 648 12.24 -16.40 0.58
N ASN A 649 13.34 -17.16 0.58
CA ASN A 649 13.96 -17.63 1.82
C ASN A 649 14.99 -16.63 2.36
N GLU A 650 15.50 -15.74 1.50
CA GLU A 650 16.56 -14.81 1.81
C GLU A 650 16.43 -13.53 0.96
N PHE A 651 16.98 -12.45 1.51
CA PHE A 651 17.10 -11.15 0.86
C PHE A 651 18.51 -10.60 1.17
N PRO A 652 19.29 -10.11 0.19
CA PRO A 652 19.03 -10.14 -1.25
C PRO A 652 18.81 -11.56 -1.76
N ILE A 653 18.08 -11.71 -2.86
CA ILE A 653 17.69 -13.04 -3.38
C ILE A 653 18.95 -13.74 -3.91
N ALA A 654 19.34 -14.90 -3.40
CA ALA A 654 20.66 -15.48 -3.77
C ALA A 654 20.80 -15.88 -5.24
N ARG A 655 19.70 -16.24 -5.91
CA ARG A 655 19.73 -16.57 -7.34
C ARG A 655 19.79 -15.34 -8.27
N THR A 656 19.85 -14.13 -7.71
CA THR A 656 19.98 -12.90 -8.51
C THR A 656 21.26 -12.94 -9.35
N GLN A 657 21.11 -12.68 -10.64
CA GLN A 657 22.19 -12.53 -11.60
C GLN A 657 22.43 -11.05 -11.84
N ARG A 658 23.60 -10.55 -11.45
CA ARG A 658 24.05 -9.19 -11.73
C ARG A 658 24.46 -9.11 -13.21
N THR A 659 23.62 -8.49 -14.03
CA THR A 659 23.85 -8.42 -15.48
C THR A 659 24.14 -7.01 -15.90
N LYS A 660 25.28 -6.82 -16.59
CA LYS A 660 25.69 -5.53 -17.14
C LYS A 660 25.08 -5.31 -18.51
N PHE A 661 24.61 -4.09 -18.72
CA PHE A 661 24.23 -3.55 -20.02
C PHE A 661 25.04 -2.28 -20.26
N PHE A 662 25.92 -2.32 -21.25
CA PHE A 662 26.85 -1.23 -21.56
C PHE A 662 26.16 -0.13 -22.34
N LEU A 663 26.54 1.12 -22.09
CA LEU A 663 26.04 2.27 -22.85
C LEU A 663 26.65 2.21 -24.25
N GLY A 664 25.83 2.37 -25.29
CA GLY A 664 26.26 2.29 -26.68
C GLY A 664 25.77 3.44 -27.55
N PRO A 665 26.21 3.50 -28.82
CA PRO A 665 25.75 4.49 -29.78
C PRO A 665 24.25 4.35 -30.06
N ASN A 666 23.65 5.39 -30.64
CA ASN A 666 22.22 5.45 -30.95
C ASN A 666 21.32 5.18 -29.74
N GLU A 667 21.71 5.65 -28.54
CA GLU A 667 20.91 5.55 -27.31
C GLU A 667 20.50 4.11 -26.96
N THR A 668 21.36 3.14 -27.27
CA THR A 668 21.08 1.71 -27.06
C THR A 668 21.94 1.12 -25.95
N LEU A 669 21.35 0.26 -25.13
CA LEU A 669 22.06 -0.56 -24.15
C LEU A 669 22.50 -1.90 -24.77
N LEU A 670 23.82 -2.14 -24.74
CA LEU A 670 24.50 -3.29 -25.36
C LEU A 670 24.85 -4.37 -24.34
N LYS A 671 25.09 -5.60 -24.81
CA LYS A 671 25.55 -6.72 -23.96
C LYS A 671 27.05 -6.66 -23.66
N ASP A 672 27.82 -6.06 -24.56
CA ASP A 672 29.27 -5.95 -24.48
C ASP A 672 29.69 -4.48 -24.58
N SER A 673 30.83 -4.13 -23.96
CA SER A 673 31.40 -2.78 -24.05
C SER A 673 31.87 -2.51 -25.47
N ILE A 674 31.70 -1.27 -25.93
CA ILE A 674 32.41 -0.77 -27.11
C ILE A 674 33.88 -0.53 -26.77
N VAL A 675 34.74 -0.54 -27.80
CA VAL A 675 36.18 -0.29 -27.71
C VAL A 675 36.55 1.16 -28.10
N ASP A 676 35.69 1.82 -28.87
CA ASP A 676 35.90 3.20 -29.31
C ASP A 676 35.29 4.21 -28.32
N SER A 677 35.96 5.37 -28.15
CA SER A 677 35.61 6.38 -27.16
C SER A 677 34.46 7.29 -27.60
N ASP A 678 33.34 6.71 -28.04
CA ASP A 678 32.12 7.49 -28.26
C ASP A 678 31.63 8.09 -26.95
N SER A 679 30.99 9.25 -27.05
CA SER A 679 30.50 9.97 -25.88
C SER A 679 29.18 10.66 -26.16
N ALA A 680 28.39 10.83 -25.11
CA ALA A 680 27.18 11.64 -25.14
C ALA A 680 27.37 12.86 -24.22
N THR A 681 27.14 14.05 -24.76
CA THR A 681 27.26 15.31 -24.03
C THR A 681 25.89 15.95 -23.86
N TYR A 682 25.65 16.52 -22.68
CA TYR A 682 24.43 17.26 -22.38
C TYR A 682 24.70 18.48 -21.52
N ASP A 683 23.86 19.50 -21.66
CA ASP A 683 23.88 20.68 -20.81
C ASP A 683 23.57 20.28 -19.37
N ALA A 684 24.46 20.62 -18.45
CA ALA A 684 24.41 20.12 -17.07
C ALA A 684 23.19 20.64 -16.29
N LYS A 685 22.51 21.70 -16.73
CA LYS A 685 21.33 22.25 -16.06
C LYS A 685 20.02 21.88 -16.75
N THR A 686 20.03 21.75 -18.08
CA THR A 686 18.81 21.65 -18.91
C THR A 686 18.77 20.42 -19.80
N GLY A 687 19.89 19.76 -20.03
CA GLY A 687 20.01 18.57 -20.85
C GLY A 687 19.79 17.24 -20.10
N SER A 688 19.72 16.16 -20.87
CA SER A 688 19.67 14.77 -20.41
C SER A 688 20.14 13.85 -21.52
N VAL A 689 20.63 12.67 -21.18
CA VAL A 689 20.96 11.59 -22.11
C VAL A 689 20.28 10.29 -21.67
N ALA A 690 19.96 9.40 -22.60
CA ALA A 690 19.27 8.16 -22.28
C ALA A 690 19.77 6.98 -23.12
N TRP A 691 19.65 5.78 -22.55
CA TRP A 691 19.92 4.52 -23.25
C TRP A 691 18.83 3.50 -22.94
N GLN A 692 18.48 2.68 -23.93
CA GLN A 692 17.36 1.75 -23.82
C GLN A 692 17.72 0.31 -24.21
N HIS A 693 17.15 -0.66 -23.49
CA HIS A 693 17.17 -2.09 -23.82
C HIS A 693 15.73 -2.62 -23.88
N THR A 694 15.37 -3.33 -24.96
CA THR A 694 14.10 -4.07 -25.06
C THR A 694 14.33 -5.54 -24.74
N PHE A 695 13.57 -6.09 -23.81
CA PHE A 695 13.73 -7.48 -23.40
C PHE A 695 13.08 -8.45 -24.41
N ASP A 696 13.83 -9.46 -24.82
CA ASP A 696 13.39 -10.53 -25.73
C ASP A 696 12.55 -11.61 -25.04
N LYS A 697 12.56 -11.64 -23.70
CA LYS A 697 11.80 -12.55 -22.84
C LYS A 697 11.36 -11.83 -21.55
N PRO A 698 10.36 -12.35 -20.80
CA PRO A 698 10.02 -11.81 -19.50
C PRO A 698 11.26 -11.78 -18.58
N THR A 699 11.51 -10.63 -17.97
CA THR A 699 12.69 -10.38 -17.14
C THR A 699 12.26 -9.67 -15.86
N GLU A 700 12.61 -10.25 -14.72
CA GLU A 700 12.37 -9.63 -13.43
C GLU A 700 13.63 -8.93 -12.93
N ILE A 701 13.49 -7.68 -12.50
CA ILE A 701 14.54 -6.92 -11.83
C ILE A 701 14.13 -6.74 -10.38
N THR A 702 14.85 -7.37 -9.44
CA THR A 702 14.56 -7.27 -8.00
C THR A 702 15.83 -7.06 -7.20
N GLY A 703 15.93 -5.91 -6.52
CA GLY A 703 17.11 -5.46 -5.76
C GLY A 703 17.54 -4.04 -6.13
N SER A 704 18.69 -3.59 -5.62
CA SER A 704 19.34 -2.33 -6.03
C SER A 704 20.10 -2.50 -7.33
N SER A 705 20.05 -1.51 -8.22
CA SER A 705 20.86 -1.49 -9.44
C SER A 705 22.10 -0.61 -9.26
N ARG A 706 23.08 -0.71 -10.17
CA ARG A 706 24.26 0.16 -10.18
C ARG A 706 24.43 0.79 -11.55
N LEU A 707 24.75 2.07 -11.63
CA LEU A 707 25.25 2.70 -12.85
C LEU A 707 26.72 3.06 -12.65
N HIS A 708 27.57 2.59 -13.56
CA HIS A 708 28.99 2.90 -13.62
C HIS A 708 29.25 3.80 -14.83
N LEU A 709 29.87 4.96 -14.62
CA LEU A 709 30.06 5.98 -15.64
C LEU A 709 31.50 6.47 -15.66
N SER A 710 32.04 6.62 -16.87
CA SER A 710 33.17 7.49 -17.14
C SER A 710 32.64 8.89 -17.49
N LEU A 711 32.87 9.86 -16.62
CA LEU A 711 32.34 11.23 -16.69
C LEU A 711 33.46 12.25 -16.91
N SER A 712 33.19 13.30 -17.69
CA SER A 712 33.94 14.56 -17.68
C SER A 712 32.98 15.75 -17.58
N ILE A 713 33.45 16.84 -17.01
CA ILE A 713 32.75 18.14 -16.97
C ILE A 713 33.49 19.18 -17.81
N SER A 714 32.81 20.22 -18.29
CA SER A 714 33.46 21.35 -18.99
C SER A 714 33.75 22.55 -18.09
N GLU A 715 33.06 22.68 -16.96
CA GLU A 715 33.14 23.82 -16.04
C GLU A 715 32.91 23.35 -14.60
N GLY A 716 33.41 24.12 -13.62
CA GLY A 716 33.24 23.81 -12.20
C GLY A 716 34.24 22.79 -11.67
N SER A 717 33.97 22.28 -10.47
CA SER A 717 34.82 21.32 -9.75
C SER A 717 34.06 20.10 -9.22
N ASP A 718 32.79 19.95 -9.60
CA ASP A 718 31.91 18.87 -9.16
C ASP A 718 30.75 18.68 -10.16
N ALA A 719 30.01 17.58 -10.01
CA ALA A 719 28.82 17.26 -10.78
C ALA A 719 27.83 16.45 -9.94
N ASP A 720 26.60 16.93 -9.81
CA ASP A 720 25.48 16.20 -9.26
C ASP A 720 24.74 15.46 -10.38
N LEU A 721 24.76 14.13 -10.32
CA LEU A 721 24.13 13.25 -11.30
C LEU A 721 22.80 12.72 -10.78
N PHE A 722 21.78 12.80 -11.63
CA PHE A 722 20.43 12.36 -11.35
C PHE A 722 20.09 11.27 -12.37
N VAL A 723 19.85 10.04 -11.89
CA VAL A 723 19.58 8.85 -12.70
C VAL A 723 18.18 8.29 -12.45
N THR A 724 17.44 7.94 -13.50
CA THR A 724 16.21 7.11 -13.40
C THR A 724 16.28 5.87 -14.25
N LEU A 725 15.65 4.81 -13.76
CA LEU A 725 15.27 3.62 -14.54
C LEU A 725 13.78 3.72 -14.86
N GLN A 726 13.44 3.73 -16.14
CA GLN A 726 12.08 3.85 -16.64
C GLN A 726 11.65 2.57 -17.34
N LYS A 727 10.39 2.19 -17.18
CA LYS A 727 9.78 1.09 -17.93
C LYS A 727 8.95 1.65 -19.07
N PHE A 728 9.10 1.08 -20.25
CA PHE A 728 8.29 1.35 -21.43
C PHE A 728 7.51 0.11 -21.81
N ASN A 729 6.20 0.27 -22.07
CA ASN A 729 5.37 -0.81 -22.59
C ASN A 729 5.68 -1.08 -24.08
N ARG A 730 5.02 -2.08 -24.66
CA ARG A 730 5.19 -2.47 -26.07
C ARG A 730 4.80 -1.39 -27.09
N ASP A 731 3.98 -0.43 -26.67
CA ASP A 731 3.53 0.70 -27.48
C ASP A 731 4.49 1.91 -27.35
N GLY A 732 5.60 1.76 -26.62
CA GLY A 732 6.57 2.83 -26.40
C GLY A 732 6.10 3.90 -25.41
N GLN A 733 5.13 3.59 -24.55
CA GLN A 733 4.64 4.50 -23.50
C GLN A 733 5.29 4.19 -22.15
N VAL A 734 5.58 5.23 -21.38
CA VAL A 734 6.13 5.09 -20.02
C VAL A 734 5.10 4.45 -19.09
N VAL A 735 5.49 3.37 -18.43
CA VAL A 735 4.74 2.74 -17.34
C VAL A 735 5.09 3.44 -16.03
N ARG A 736 4.06 3.92 -15.33
CA ARG A 736 4.19 4.69 -14.09
C ARG A 736 4.04 3.81 -12.85
N PHE A 737 4.69 4.23 -11.77
CA PHE A 737 4.72 3.53 -10.49
C PHE A 737 4.44 4.51 -9.33
N PRO A 738 3.89 4.02 -8.21
CA PRO A 738 3.90 4.74 -6.95
C PRO A 738 5.31 5.19 -6.56
N TYR A 739 5.45 6.43 -6.10
CA TYR A 739 6.74 7.07 -5.85
C TYR A 739 6.70 8.07 -4.70
N HIS A 740 7.78 8.02 -3.93
CA HIS A 740 8.05 8.82 -2.75
C HIS A 740 6.85 8.97 -1.81
N SER A 741 6.12 7.89 -1.55
CA SER A 741 4.95 7.88 -0.63
C SER A 741 3.74 8.76 -0.98
N PHE A 742 3.80 9.64 -1.99
CA PHE A 742 2.75 10.64 -2.23
C PHE A 742 2.23 10.72 -3.67
N VAL A 743 2.98 10.22 -4.66
CA VAL A 743 2.64 10.40 -6.07
C VAL A 743 2.66 9.08 -6.84
N ASN A 744 1.95 9.03 -7.97
CA ASN A 744 1.72 7.81 -8.76
C ASN A 744 2.32 7.86 -10.17
N ASP A 745 3.15 8.86 -10.46
CA ASP A 745 3.75 9.11 -11.78
C ASP A 745 5.26 8.82 -11.82
N GLY A 746 5.73 8.00 -10.87
CA GLY A 746 7.14 7.68 -10.68
C GLY A 746 7.74 6.71 -11.68
N HIS A 747 9.00 6.40 -11.41
CA HIS A 747 9.88 5.54 -12.20
C HIS A 747 10.03 4.15 -11.56
N VAL A 748 10.74 3.23 -12.23
CA VAL A 748 11.06 1.91 -11.66
C VAL A 748 11.97 2.05 -10.45
N ALA A 749 13.03 2.83 -10.61
CA ALA A 749 14.00 3.16 -9.56
C ALA A 749 14.78 4.41 -9.97
N TRP A 750 15.57 4.95 -9.06
CA TRP A 750 16.36 6.16 -9.30
C TRP A 750 17.56 6.21 -8.35
N GLY A 751 18.50 7.11 -8.63
CA GLY A 751 19.69 7.32 -7.83
C GLY A 751 20.29 8.70 -8.07
N TRP A 752 20.87 9.28 -7.02
CA TRP A 752 21.63 10.53 -7.09
C TRP A 752 23.09 10.26 -6.73
N GLN A 753 24.00 11.07 -7.24
CA GLN A 753 25.41 11.05 -6.82
C GLN A 753 26.07 12.40 -7.02
N ARG A 754 26.70 12.92 -5.97
CA ARG A 754 27.69 13.99 -6.07
C ARG A 754 29.03 13.39 -6.47
N SER A 755 29.52 13.73 -7.65
CA SER A 755 30.66 13.06 -8.29
C SER A 755 31.97 13.28 -7.53
N SER A 756 32.15 14.40 -6.83
CA SER A 756 33.31 14.61 -5.97
C SER A 756 33.34 13.67 -4.77
N LYS A 757 32.20 13.12 -4.36
CA LYS A 757 32.06 12.18 -3.23
C LYS A 757 31.94 10.71 -3.67
N ARG A 758 32.56 10.36 -4.80
CA ARG A 758 32.50 9.04 -5.46
C ARG A 758 33.32 7.92 -4.80
N LYS A 759 34.04 8.17 -3.70
CA LYS A 759 34.83 7.11 -3.05
C LYS A 759 33.90 6.06 -2.46
N ARG A 760 34.00 4.82 -2.95
CA ARG A 760 33.23 3.68 -2.45
C ARG A 760 33.59 3.34 -1.01
N ALA A 761 32.57 2.90 -0.27
CA ALA A 761 32.69 2.30 1.04
C ALA A 761 32.35 0.81 0.96
N ASP A 762 32.87 0.04 1.91
CA ASP A 762 32.43 -1.34 2.10
C ASP A 762 30.99 -1.36 2.61
N ASN A 763 30.20 -2.32 2.12
CA ASN A 763 28.84 -2.57 2.59
C ASN A 763 28.76 -4.01 3.11
N PRO A 764 28.82 -4.22 4.44
CA PRO A 764 28.84 -5.57 5.00
C PRO A 764 27.47 -6.26 5.02
N TYR A 765 26.37 -5.55 4.69
CA TYR A 765 25.01 -6.05 4.91
C TYR A 765 24.26 -6.41 3.62
N GLY A 766 24.54 -5.72 2.51
CA GLY A 766 23.79 -5.87 1.26
C GLY A 766 24.63 -5.64 0.02
N ASP A 767 23.98 -5.67 -1.14
CA ASP A 767 24.59 -5.55 -2.46
C ASP A 767 24.46 -4.13 -3.08
N GLU A 768 23.89 -3.18 -2.34
CA GLU A 768 23.82 -1.79 -2.77
C GLU A 768 25.20 -1.11 -2.74
N VAL A 769 25.44 -0.22 -3.71
CA VAL A 769 26.67 0.57 -3.76
C VAL A 769 26.63 1.62 -2.66
N MET A 770 27.67 1.65 -1.84
CA MET A 770 27.82 2.62 -0.76
C MET A 770 29.05 3.50 -0.99
N HIS A 771 28.97 4.73 -0.49
CA HIS A 771 30.06 5.71 -0.54
C HIS A 771 30.38 6.22 0.85
N THR A 772 31.63 6.65 1.06
CA THR A 772 32.08 7.10 2.38
C THR A 772 31.48 8.45 2.74
N PHE A 773 31.38 9.37 1.77
CA PHE A 773 30.93 10.76 1.93
C PHE A 773 31.72 11.58 2.97
N LEU A 774 32.87 11.09 3.42
CA LEU A 774 33.76 11.77 4.36
C LEU A 774 34.47 12.94 3.66
N GLU A 775 34.73 14.01 4.39
CA GLU A 775 35.44 15.20 3.87
C GLU A 775 36.83 14.84 3.32
N LYS A 776 37.60 14.04 4.07
CA LYS A 776 38.94 13.58 3.66
C LYS A 776 38.96 12.74 2.37
N ASP A 777 37.79 12.24 1.95
CA ASP A 777 37.63 11.36 0.79
C ASP A 777 37.08 12.10 -0.43
N VAL A 778 36.84 13.41 -0.32
CA VAL A 778 36.39 14.25 -1.43
C VAL A 778 37.47 14.32 -2.51
N GLN A 779 37.07 14.08 -3.74
CA GLN A 779 37.90 14.09 -4.93
C GLN A 779 37.33 15.11 -5.93
N PRO A 780 37.72 16.40 -5.86
CA PRO A 780 37.23 17.40 -6.81
C PRO A 780 37.47 16.99 -8.27
N LEU A 781 36.55 17.36 -9.15
CA LEU A 781 36.68 17.14 -10.59
C LEU A 781 37.47 18.29 -11.21
N LYS A 782 38.11 18.02 -12.36
CA LYS A 782 38.74 19.05 -13.20
C LYS A 782 38.08 19.04 -14.57
N PRO A 783 37.80 20.21 -15.17
CA PRO A 783 37.30 20.28 -16.53
C PRO A 783 38.17 19.48 -17.51
N GLY A 784 37.53 18.64 -18.33
CA GLY A 784 38.17 17.77 -19.31
C GLY A 784 38.81 16.48 -18.76
N GLU A 785 38.88 16.30 -17.44
CA GLU A 785 39.39 15.07 -16.82
C GLU A 785 38.29 13.98 -16.81
N LYS A 786 38.64 12.77 -17.26
CA LYS A 786 37.76 11.60 -17.13
C LYS A 786 37.84 11.04 -15.71
N VAL A 787 36.69 10.84 -15.07
CA VAL A 787 36.58 10.23 -13.75
C VAL A 787 35.53 9.12 -13.75
N GLU A 788 35.81 8.04 -13.03
CA GLU A 788 34.87 6.92 -12.89
C GLU A 788 33.95 7.13 -11.68
N VAL A 789 32.64 7.09 -11.90
CA VAL A 789 31.61 7.31 -10.88
C VAL A 789 30.68 6.11 -10.83
N ASP A 790 30.50 5.56 -9.63
CA ASP A 790 29.45 4.60 -9.35
C ASP A 790 28.24 5.29 -8.71
N ILE A 791 27.04 4.92 -9.15
CA ILE A 791 25.79 5.48 -8.66
C ILE A 791 24.93 4.30 -8.20
N ASN A 792 24.50 4.36 -6.94
CA ASN A 792 23.51 3.44 -6.43
C ASN A 792 22.14 3.83 -6.99
N ILE A 793 21.47 2.89 -7.64
CA ILE A 793 20.07 3.03 -8.04
C ILE A 793 19.26 2.19 -7.06
N GLN A 794 18.31 2.84 -6.39
CA GLN A 794 17.55 2.29 -5.28
C GLN A 794 16.76 1.01 -5.61
N GLN A 795 16.28 0.36 -4.57
CA GLN A 795 15.63 -0.93 -4.65
C GLN A 795 14.34 -0.88 -5.47
N ALA A 796 14.17 -1.86 -6.36
CA ALA A 796 12.93 -2.13 -7.08
C ALA A 796 12.62 -3.62 -7.08
N ALA A 797 11.38 -3.97 -7.39
CA ALA A 797 10.95 -5.32 -7.72
C ALA A 797 9.94 -5.24 -8.85
N THR A 798 10.42 -5.34 -10.09
CA THR A 798 9.66 -5.00 -11.29
C THR A 798 9.78 -6.07 -12.36
N LEU A 799 8.65 -6.49 -12.91
CA LEU A 799 8.57 -7.38 -14.06
C LEU A 799 8.57 -6.56 -15.36
N PHE A 800 9.44 -6.91 -16.29
CA PHE A 800 9.39 -6.50 -17.69
C PHE A 800 8.92 -7.69 -18.51
N ARG A 801 7.81 -7.54 -19.21
CA ARG A 801 7.31 -8.55 -20.15
C ARG A 801 8.17 -8.52 -21.41
N GLN A 802 8.14 -9.63 -22.16
CA GLN A 802 8.72 -9.66 -23.49
C GLN A 802 8.23 -8.47 -24.34
N GLY A 803 9.13 -7.77 -25.00
CA GLY A 803 8.86 -6.59 -25.83
C GLY A 803 8.70 -5.29 -25.03
N GLU A 804 8.75 -5.32 -23.70
CA GLU A 804 8.87 -4.10 -22.89
C GLU A 804 10.33 -3.71 -22.75
N ALA A 805 10.58 -2.43 -22.49
CA ALA A 805 11.92 -1.88 -22.47
C ALA A 805 12.24 -1.20 -21.14
N ILE A 806 13.51 -1.29 -20.75
CA ILE A 806 14.10 -0.46 -19.70
C ILE A 806 14.87 0.68 -20.35
N ARG A 807 14.69 1.90 -19.84
CA ARG A 807 15.46 3.09 -20.24
C ARG A 807 16.18 3.67 -19.03
N VAL A 808 17.50 3.84 -19.13
CA VAL A 808 18.30 4.61 -18.17
C VAL A 808 18.37 6.04 -18.66
N VAL A 809 18.02 7.00 -17.80
CA VAL A 809 18.13 8.43 -18.09
C VAL A 809 19.12 9.04 -17.10
N ILE A 810 20.07 9.83 -17.60
CA ILE A 810 21.05 10.58 -16.82
C ILE A 810 20.85 12.06 -17.13
N GLN A 811 20.76 12.88 -16.08
CA GLN A 811 20.59 14.33 -16.20
C GLN A 811 21.23 15.05 -15.00
N GLY A 812 21.39 16.36 -15.10
CA GLY A 812 21.94 17.20 -14.03
C GLY A 812 20.89 17.99 -13.24
N ARG A 813 19.65 17.48 -13.16
CA ARG A 813 18.57 18.11 -12.40
C ARG A 813 17.57 17.11 -11.85
N ASP A 814 16.69 17.58 -10.96
CA ASP A 814 15.53 16.83 -10.46
C ASP A 814 14.68 16.20 -11.58
N PHE A 815 14.10 15.03 -11.31
CA PHE A 815 13.20 14.34 -12.25
C PHE A 815 11.76 14.85 -12.11
N ASN A 816 11.07 14.95 -13.24
CA ASN A 816 9.71 15.49 -13.37
C ASN A 816 9.57 16.92 -12.77
N GLU A 817 8.49 17.59 -13.11
CA GLU A 817 8.16 18.88 -12.53
C GLU A 817 7.00 18.73 -11.56
N TYR A 818 7.27 18.97 -10.28
CA TYR A 818 6.26 18.96 -9.23
C TYR A 818 6.00 20.38 -8.70
N SER A 819 4.98 20.55 -7.86
CA SER A 819 4.84 21.77 -7.04
C SER A 819 5.95 21.85 -5.97
N PRO A 820 6.46 23.04 -5.59
CA PRO A 820 7.42 23.19 -4.50
C PRO A 820 6.96 22.55 -3.17
N ASN A 821 5.65 22.45 -2.95
CA ASN A 821 5.08 21.83 -1.75
C ASN A 821 4.95 20.30 -1.83
N CYS A 822 5.21 19.70 -3.00
CA CYS A 822 5.24 18.26 -3.15
C CYS A 822 6.48 17.71 -2.44
N GLN A 823 6.30 16.70 -1.60
CA GLN A 823 7.34 16.24 -0.67
C GLN A 823 8.46 15.42 -1.33
N VAL A 824 8.49 15.32 -2.67
CA VAL A 824 9.50 14.59 -3.44
C VAL A 824 10.93 15.11 -3.25
N PRO A 825 11.95 14.25 -3.49
CA PRO A 825 13.36 14.63 -3.53
C PRO A 825 13.60 15.79 -4.50
N ARG A 826 14.21 16.87 -3.99
CA ARG A 826 14.64 18.01 -4.80
C ARG A 826 16.00 18.57 -4.38
N ALA A 827 16.86 18.76 -5.37
CA ALA A 827 18.12 19.47 -5.30
C ALA A 827 18.25 20.56 -6.40
N GLY A 828 17.23 20.74 -7.24
CA GLY A 828 17.27 21.64 -8.38
C GLY A 828 18.28 21.15 -9.42
N THR A 829 19.28 21.98 -9.73
CA THR A 829 20.43 21.61 -10.55
C THR A 829 21.69 21.33 -9.71
N GLY A 830 21.60 21.39 -8.37
CA GLY A 830 22.76 21.15 -7.50
C GLY A 830 23.97 22.05 -7.80
N CYS A 831 25.16 21.46 -7.84
CA CYS A 831 26.41 22.14 -8.18
C CYS A 831 26.71 22.26 -9.69
N ASN A 832 25.78 21.84 -10.56
CA ASN A 832 26.06 21.64 -11.98
C ASN A 832 26.27 22.95 -12.77
N ALA A 833 27.22 22.91 -13.71
CA ALA A 833 27.56 23.99 -14.63
C ALA A 833 28.12 23.43 -15.96
N GLY A 834 28.03 24.22 -17.03
CA GLY A 834 28.55 23.86 -18.34
C GLY A 834 27.94 22.58 -18.93
N GLN A 835 28.78 21.75 -19.53
CA GLN A 835 28.44 20.49 -20.18
C GLN A 835 28.97 19.30 -19.38
N HIS A 836 28.17 18.25 -19.29
CA HIS A 836 28.60 16.94 -18.80
C HIS A 836 28.74 15.99 -19.99
N THR A 837 29.84 15.24 -20.03
CA THR A 837 30.13 14.26 -21.07
C THR A 837 30.27 12.88 -20.45
N ILE A 838 29.47 11.93 -20.95
CA ILE A 838 29.52 10.52 -20.56
C ILE A 838 30.23 9.75 -21.68
N PHE A 839 31.35 9.11 -21.36
CA PHE A 839 32.03 8.22 -22.30
C PHE A 839 31.39 6.84 -22.23
N MET A 840 31.06 6.28 -23.39
CA MET A 840 30.34 5.01 -23.50
C MET A 840 31.24 3.81 -23.23
N GLU A 841 32.52 3.90 -23.58
CA GLU A 841 33.55 2.89 -23.29
C GLU A 841 33.57 2.55 -21.79
N GLY A 842 33.33 1.29 -21.43
CA GLY A 842 33.36 0.82 -20.05
C GLY A 842 32.17 1.24 -19.18
N SER A 843 31.33 2.20 -19.60
CA SER A 843 30.14 2.63 -18.84
C SER A 843 28.99 1.62 -19.00
N PHE A 844 28.33 1.26 -17.89
CA PHE A 844 27.24 0.29 -17.89
C PHE A 844 26.22 0.52 -16.78
N VAL A 845 24.98 0.10 -17.02
CA VAL A 845 24.01 -0.20 -15.96
C VAL A 845 24.06 -1.69 -15.61
N GLU A 846 24.20 -2.01 -14.34
CA GLU A 846 24.15 -3.36 -13.80
C GLU A 846 22.81 -3.59 -13.10
N LEU A 847 22.04 -4.54 -13.62
CA LEU A 847 20.68 -4.84 -13.18
C LEU A 847 20.65 -6.16 -12.39
N PRO A 848 19.93 -6.24 -11.26
CA PRO A 848 19.74 -7.47 -10.48
C PRO A 848 18.62 -8.33 -11.11
N ILE A 849 18.95 -9.11 -12.13
CA ILE A 849 18.00 -9.98 -12.82
C ILE A 849 17.72 -11.22 -11.96
N VAL A 850 16.45 -11.51 -11.67
CA VAL A 850 16.06 -12.71 -10.93
C VAL A 850 15.50 -13.77 -11.89
N PRO A 851 16.19 -14.91 -12.09
CA PRO A 851 15.64 -16.02 -12.85
C PRO A 851 14.33 -16.54 -12.23
N PHE A 852 13.37 -16.94 -13.05
CA PHE A 852 12.14 -17.57 -12.59
C PHE A 852 12.44 -18.91 -11.91
N LYS A 853 11.80 -19.19 -10.76
CA LYS A 853 12.03 -20.42 -9.96
C LYS A 853 11.69 -21.73 -10.71
N TYR A 854 10.88 -21.65 -11.77
CA TYR A 854 10.45 -22.77 -12.60
C TYR A 854 10.54 -22.27 -14.05
N ALA A 855 11.72 -22.41 -14.64
CA ALA A 855 11.96 -22.18 -16.06
C ALA A 855 12.05 -23.54 -16.77
#